data_AF-A0A511YGG3-F1
#
_entry.id   AF-A0A511YGG3-F1
#
_cell.length_a   1.000
_cell.length_b   1.000
_cell.length_c   1.000
_cell.angle_alpha   90.00
_cell.angle_beta   90.00
_cell.angle_gamma   90.00
#
_symmetry.space_group_name_H-M   'P 1'
#
loop_
_entity.id
_entity.type
_entity.pdbx_description
1 polymer ?
#
loop_
_entity_poly.entity_id
_entity_poly.type
_entity_poly.pdbx_seq_one_letter_code
_entity_poly.pdbx_strand_id
1 'polypeptide(L)'
;MSETEITLIDPIADFNNWPAMKTGWNITLIDNKPSLEIDFLFNETEYYGLLNVVLKDPEKKILTVAYTLPPDPDAAVDKARYSFDADISILGITLNDDKNSVDIAVGQIPEDGVATLWVNEMEFTGIKDTYSGSAGFSTDAEFKDISLLNAEMPAAKNLYEGSSTCFDPRQPVTVVLKASLFPEQAFTLNEAGFHLWLKHIVLFLEARLKGGPVNEIPERTYKFTFPVDPASADKKSVLELFLTPYLTDGNLKALSGGKMIKIKPLSGFPDGDSGRAGFVEEFEKIFLPKNGLKVAFGKDRSEDPSAWAIRIIAEDSQPFIGYQIEDKAAVVLAPKPVFNNLLGKSNVPLPVFDPVNGLDFSEGRTMAFNDIDLNEWFRDFFRYFDSLSDPAYAGALELKEGPADQGMTFREKLEGQRERLADRLKNLLVPVFEKETVFAGDAQEAFGKAVSERLSHFYELKSVLQLSAEIAPNNLIAGCLSGHIFADQPEYGRIPEIRTAASDLPLHPAGTAGLQVMLYSPEISEDLPDLPVPADLSYQVTSLENCRVEPETGDAPPVSLAFFTKDNPLLSARKLPALPERVPLPLSRCPVAPLLHSPSGNAVDFRDGNLAGLLQWEFRFSYSRINRHDRMDFTVYDHQPEPFESGSGQKNFGAFDDLAQLLHLQPRMQETIGALTGITGESPDDAVSAAKVMLNAYTGLVENFINHIAIDDFWGVNLSGYENGAPEGLFSFTLKEGITTIGNTEDAVTVTIALSTEDTEKYGFPEIEIEAYQTVLHKNTEVIPGSGTYYFTRDGKPLSFAEAEAAGIISRTLIFSTLNITCHSDLAVSAVIKRNLELVPGKKVNPVFQMTGPAGLLPAFSMMIDCPDALDMASFAPDKGKKYTLPEHLSHLFTGLLQKNEHPKLYFQLVVSYEYTIAGTGIPVQLPVVLRPVGVLTGPDNRHAPHPGISEPLAAAVNEWLQINNPGKENAMLKMDLTLYGQENQPKPLLRLSGLYLKMEDMEQ
;
A
#
# COMPACT_ATOMS: atom_id res chain seq x y z
N MET A 1 -52.43 60.36 -9.88
CA MET A 1 -51.05 60.47 -9.36
C MET A 1 -50.42 59.13 -9.68
N SER A 2 -49.59 59.12 -10.71
CA SER A 2 -49.06 57.91 -11.35
C SER A 2 -47.88 57.36 -10.56
N GLU A 3 -47.91 56.05 -10.36
CA GLU A 3 -46.80 55.20 -9.95
C GLU A 3 -45.53 55.59 -10.71
N THR A 4 -44.55 56.13 -9.98
CA THR A 4 -43.16 56.29 -10.41
C THR A 4 -42.29 55.66 -9.33
N GLU A 5 -42.59 54.41 -9.01
CA GLU A 5 -41.84 53.57 -8.06
C GLU A 5 -41.16 52.47 -8.88
N ILE A 6 -40.20 52.84 -9.73
CA ILE A 6 -39.34 51.88 -10.42
C ILE A 6 -37.89 52.37 -10.32
N THR A 7 -37.00 51.43 -9.91
CA THR A 7 -35.54 51.40 -10.16
C THR A 7 -34.63 52.46 -9.52
N LEU A 8 -34.62 52.59 -8.19
CA LEU A 8 -33.51 53.24 -7.47
C LEU A 8 -32.62 52.23 -6.69
N ILE A 9 -32.98 50.94 -6.72
CA ILE A 9 -32.43 49.91 -5.81
C ILE A 9 -31.47 48.96 -6.54
N ASP A 10 -31.68 48.70 -7.83
CA ASP A 10 -30.81 47.85 -8.66
C ASP A 10 -29.33 48.29 -8.74
N PRO A 11 -28.97 49.60 -8.73
CA PRO A 11 -27.57 49.99 -8.92
C PRO A 11 -26.63 49.51 -7.82
N ILE A 12 -27.12 49.26 -6.59
CA ILE A 12 -26.28 48.87 -5.44
C ILE A 12 -26.37 47.36 -5.14
N ALA A 13 -27.18 46.61 -5.88
CA ALA A 13 -27.43 45.19 -5.61
C ALA A 13 -26.17 44.31 -5.79
N ASP A 14 -25.20 44.75 -6.60
CA ASP A 14 -23.97 44.01 -6.85
C ASP A 14 -22.80 44.88 -7.35
N PHE A 15 -21.95 45.33 -6.42
CA PHE A 15 -20.74 46.11 -6.73
C PHE A 15 -19.72 45.35 -7.60
N ASN A 16 -19.77 44.01 -7.66
CA ASN A 16 -18.83 43.22 -8.46
C ASN A 16 -19.24 43.12 -9.93
N ASN A 17 -20.49 43.48 -10.27
CA ASN A 17 -20.99 43.51 -11.65
C ASN A 17 -21.02 44.94 -12.23
N TRP A 18 -20.44 45.91 -11.55
CA TRP A 18 -20.33 47.27 -12.06
C TRP A 18 -19.36 47.31 -13.26
N PRO A 19 -19.77 47.80 -14.44
CA PRO A 19 -18.94 47.77 -15.65
C PRO A 19 -17.61 48.48 -15.44
N ALA A 20 -16.49 47.80 -15.70
CA ALA A 20 -15.15 48.33 -15.48
C ALA A 20 -14.82 48.71 -14.02
N MET A 21 -15.59 48.23 -13.03
CA MET A 21 -15.29 48.40 -11.61
C MET A 21 -14.89 47.05 -11.02
N LYS A 22 -13.94 47.07 -10.10
CA LYS A 22 -13.68 45.94 -9.20
C LYS A 22 -13.70 46.40 -7.76
N THR A 23 -14.30 45.62 -6.88
CA THR A 23 -14.45 45.97 -5.47
C THR A 23 -13.85 44.87 -4.62
N GLY A 24 -12.98 45.23 -3.68
CA GLY A 24 -12.37 44.29 -2.73
C GLY A 24 -12.13 44.95 -1.38
N TRP A 25 -11.65 44.17 -0.41
CA TRP A 25 -11.29 44.72 0.89
C TRP A 25 -10.02 44.07 1.45
N ASN A 26 -9.40 44.78 2.38
CA ASN A 26 -8.20 44.37 3.11
C ASN A 26 -8.29 44.86 4.57
N ILE A 27 -7.44 44.32 5.46
CA ILE A 27 -7.22 44.86 6.80
C ILE A 27 -5.75 45.25 6.92
N THR A 28 -5.50 46.50 7.28
CA THR A 28 -4.16 47.09 7.35
C THR A 28 -3.96 47.86 8.65
N LEU A 29 -2.72 48.27 8.93
CA LEU A 29 -2.39 49.15 10.05
C LEU A 29 -2.27 50.60 9.55
N ILE A 30 -3.21 51.45 9.97
CA ILE A 30 -3.16 52.90 9.73
C ILE A 30 -2.89 53.58 11.06
N ASP A 31 -1.79 54.34 11.14
CA ASP A 31 -1.30 54.94 12.38
C ASP A 31 -1.17 53.92 13.54
N ASN A 32 -0.66 52.71 13.22
CA ASN A 32 -0.57 51.55 14.12
C ASN A 32 -1.92 51.05 14.69
N LYS A 33 -3.04 51.40 14.07
CA LYS A 33 -4.37 50.90 14.44
C LYS A 33 -4.94 50.02 13.31
N PRO A 34 -5.47 48.83 13.64
CA PRO A 34 -6.16 47.99 12.68
C PRO A 34 -7.33 48.72 12.04
N SER A 35 -7.36 48.72 10.70
CA SER A 35 -8.41 49.34 9.91
C SER A 35 -8.85 48.42 8.78
N LEU A 36 -10.16 48.32 8.56
CA LEU A 36 -10.75 47.72 7.37
C LEU A 36 -10.70 48.73 6.23
N GLU A 37 -10.02 48.38 5.14
CA GLU A 37 -9.99 49.16 3.91
C GLU A 37 -10.86 48.49 2.84
N ILE A 38 -11.70 49.27 2.18
CA ILE A 38 -12.56 48.81 1.08
C ILE A 38 -12.17 49.60 -0.15
N ASP A 39 -11.65 48.89 -1.14
CA ASP A 39 -11.09 49.46 -2.36
C ASP A 39 -12.10 49.29 -3.50
N PHE A 40 -12.42 50.40 -4.18
CA PHE A 40 -13.13 50.43 -5.45
C PHE A 40 -12.15 50.83 -6.55
N LEU A 41 -11.92 49.96 -7.53
CA LEU A 41 -10.96 50.14 -8.61
C LEU A 41 -11.69 50.30 -9.95
N PHE A 42 -11.62 51.49 -10.54
CA PHE A 42 -12.15 51.77 -11.88
C PHE A 42 -11.08 51.49 -12.94
N ASN A 43 -11.43 50.74 -13.99
CA ASN A 43 -10.58 50.45 -15.13
C ASN A 43 -11.00 51.27 -16.35
N GLU A 44 -10.44 52.46 -16.51
CA GLU A 44 -10.79 53.37 -17.59
C GLU A 44 -10.51 52.83 -19.00
N THR A 45 -9.63 51.82 -19.11
CA THR A 45 -9.20 51.26 -20.40
C THR A 45 -10.26 50.41 -21.07
N GLU A 46 -11.26 49.90 -20.34
CA GLU A 46 -12.41 49.17 -20.90
C GLU A 46 -13.21 50.04 -21.89
N TYR A 47 -13.04 51.36 -21.83
CA TYR A 47 -13.76 52.33 -22.67
C TYR A 47 -12.88 52.92 -23.79
N TYR A 48 -11.75 52.27 -24.11
CA TYR A 48 -10.83 52.69 -25.17
C TYR A 48 -11.11 51.89 -26.45
N GLY A 49 -11.19 52.55 -27.61
CA GLY A 49 -11.38 51.87 -28.90
C GLY A 49 -12.34 52.56 -29.87
N LEU A 50 -12.97 51.73 -30.70
CA LEU A 50 -13.90 52.15 -31.75
C LEU A 50 -15.22 52.65 -31.15
N LEU A 51 -15.51 53.95 -31.31
CA LEU A 51 -16.72 54.58 -30.78
C LEU A 51 -17.91 54.38 -31.72
N ASN A 52 -17.78 54.69 -33.00
CA ASN A 52 -18.84 54.46 -33.99
C ASN A 52 -18.30 54.51 -35.43
N VAL A 53 -19.16 54.15 -36.37
CA VAL A 53 -18.93 54.29 -37.80
C VAL A 53 -20.17 54.90 -38.41
N VAL A 54 -20.03 56.04 -39.10
CA VAL A 54 -21.15 56.76 -39.71
C VAL A 54 -20.93 56.86 -41.22
N LEU A 55 -21.97 56.59 -42.01
CA LEU A 55 -21.94 56.87 -43.45
C LEU A 55 -22.07 58.38 -43.71
N LYS A 56 -20.93 59.06 -43.87
CA LYS A 56 -20.86 60.53 -44.02
C LYS A 56 -21.32 61.03 -45.38
N ASP A 57 -21.03 60.29 -46.44
CA ASP A 57 -21.43 60.61 -47.81
C ASP A 57 -21.83 59.31 -48.55
N PRO A 58 -23.14 59.00 -48.64
CA PRO A 58 -23.62 57.80 -49.31
C PRO A 58 -23.28 57.76 -50.80
N GLU A 59 -23.28 58.92 -51.47
CA GLU A 59 -22.97 59.01 -52.91
C GLU A 59 -21.48 58.79 -53.18
N LYS A 60 -20.61 59.27 -52.28
CA LYS A 60 -19.15 59.06 -52.36
C LYS A 60 -18.65 57.83 -51.61
N LYS A 61 -19.52 57.09 -50.95
CA LYS A 61 -19.22 55.86 -50.18
C LYS A 61 -18.10 56.09 -49.14
N ILE A 62 -18.24 57.16 -48.35
CA ILE A 62 -17.28 57.53 -47.30
C ILE A 62 -17.85 57.18 -45.93
N LEU A 63 -17.17 56.31 -45.20
CA LEU A 63 -17.44 55.95 -43.81
C LEU A 63 -16.54 56.77 -42.90
N THR A 64 -17.09 57.48 -41.92
CA THR A 64 -16.30 58.12 -40.87
C THR A 64 -16.30 57.22 -39.63
N VAL A 65 -15.12 56.72 -39.30
CA VAL A 65 -14.84 55.88 -38.13
C VAL A 65 -14.35 56.77 -37.02
N ALA A 66 -15.07 56.89 -35.90
CA ALA A 66 -14.62 57.67 -34.75
C ALA A 66 -14.11 56.77 -33.63
N TYR A 67 -13.08 57.24 -32.93
CA TYR A 67 -12.46 56.57 -31.81
C TYR A 67 -12.66 57.35 -30.53
N THR A 68 -12.60 56.65 -29.39
CA THR A 68 -12.68 57.30 -28.07
C THR A 68 -11.39 58.03 -27.68
N LEU A 69 -10.29 57.76 -28.40
CA LEU A 69 -8.95 58.37 -28.25
C LEU A 69 -8.31 58.62 -29.63
N PRO A 70 -7.33 59.53 -29.74
CA PRO A 70 -6.63 59.74 -31.00
C PRO A 70 -5.81 58.49 -31.39
N PRO A 71 -6.15 57.78 -32.48
CA PRO A 71 -5.33 56.66 -32.95
C PRO A 71 -3.93 57.15 -33.32
N ASP A 72 -2.93 56.26 -33.27
CA ASP A 72 -1.62 56.55 -33.81
C ASP A 72 -1.74 56.88 -35.32
N PRO A 73 -1.12 57.97 -35.81
CA PRO A 73 -1.30 58.39 -37.20
C PRO A 73 -0.92 57.33 -38.24
N ASP A 74 0.08 56.48 -37.96
CA ASP A 74 0.52 55.43 -38.89
C ASP A 74 -0.45 54.25 -38.83
N ALA A 75 -0.92 53.86 -37.64
CA ALA A 75 -1.91 52.80 -37.47
C ALA A 75 -3.30 53.19 -38.02
N ALA A 76 -3.69 54.45 -37.88
CA ALA A 76 -5.00 54.98 -38.31
C ALA A 76 -5.22 54.91 -39.82
N VAL A 77 -4.16 54.92 -40.62
CA VAL A 77 -4.23 54.87 -42.09
C VAL A 77 -3.84 53.51 -42.68
N ASP A 78 -3.45 52.56 -41.83
CA ASP A 78 -3.10 51.21 -42.25
C ASP A 78 -4.35 50.39 -42.58
N LYS A 79 -4.50 50.03 -43.87
CA LYS A 79 -5.62 49.20 -44.35
C LYS A 79 -5.69 47.83 -43.67
N ALA A 80 -4.57 47.27 -43.19
CA ALA A 80 -4.56 45.97 -42.53
C ALA A 80 -5.30 45.98 -41.18
N ARG A 81 -5.47 47.16 -40.57
CA ARG A 81 -6.18 47.35 -39.29
C ARG A 81 -7.71 47.36 -39.44
N TYR A 82 -8.23 47.29 -40.67
CA TYR A 82 -9.67 47.39 -40.96
C TYR A 82 -10.14 46.22 -41.82
N SER A 83 -11.27 45.62 -41.45
CA SER A 83 -11.91 44.57 -42.24
C SER A 83 -13.43 44.66 -42.16
N PHE A 84 -14.13 44.13 -43.16
CA PHE A 84 -15.59 44.09 -43.21
C PHE A 84 -16.08 42.64 -43.27
N ASP A 85 -17.26 42.38 -42.74
CA ASP A 85 -17.97 41.09 -42.88
C ASP A 85 -18.63 40.90 -44.25
N ALA A 86 -18.93 41.99 -44.94
CA ALA A 86 -19.36 42.04 -46.34
C ALA A 86 -18.16 42.24 -47.29
N ASP A 87 -18.35 41.91 -48.58
CA ASP A 87 -17.35 42.07 -49.64
C ASP A 87 -17.12 43.57 -49.98
N ILE A 88 -16.58 44.33 -49.02
CA ILE A 88 -16.36 45.77 -49.08
C ILE A 88 -14.86 46.02 -49.20
N SER A 89 -14.43 46.54 -50.35
CA SER A 89 -13.02 46.89 -50.58
C SER A 89 -12.69 48.29 -50.08
N ILE A 90 -11.56 48.44 -49.39
CA ILE A 90 -11.05 49.73 -48.90
C ILE A 90 -10.23 50.42 -50.01
N LEU A 91 -10.76 51.53 -50.53
CA LEU A 91 -10.11 52.35 -51.55
C LEU A 91 -9.04 53.25 -50.94
N GLY A 92 -9.33 53.88 -49.79
CA GLY A 92 -8.40 54.78 -49.10
C GLY A 92 -8.86 55.07 -47.68
N ILE A 93 -7.92 55.48 -46.83
CA ILE A 93 -8.13 55.80 -45.42
C ILE A 93 -7.45 57.14 -45.15
N THR A 94 -8.14 58.08 -44.53
CA THR A 94 -7.60 59.41 -44.19
C THR A 94 -7.91 59.74 -42.74
N LEU A 95 -6.88 60.00 -41.93
CA LEU A 95 -7.07 60.56 -40.59
C LEU A 95 -7.55 62.01 -40.70
N ASN A 96 -8.65 62.33 -40.04
CA ASN A 96 -9.25 63.66 -40.07
C ASN A 96 -8.48 64.65 -39.18
N ASP A 97 -8.68 65.96 -39.40
CA ASP A 97 -8.01 67.03 -38.65
C ASP A 97 -8.28 67.00 -37.14
N ASP A 98 -9.41 66.39 -36.73
CA ASP A 98 -9.76 66.19 -35.32
C ASP A 98 -8.85 65.16 -34.61
N LYS A 99 -8.06 64.41 -35.39
CA LYS A 99 -7.19 63.30 -34.97
C LYS A 99 -7.90 62.16 -34.25
N ASN A 100 -9.23 62.18 -34.15
CA ASN A 100 -10.04 61.20 -33.44
C ASN A 100 -10.94 60.41 -34.38
N SER A 101 -11.03 60.82 -35.64
CA SER A 101 -11.80 60.10 -36.65
C SER A 101 -11.03 59.89 -37.94
N VAL A 102 -11.43 58.85 -38.67
CA VAL A 102 -10.82 58.42 -39.90
C VAL A 102 -11.91 58.26 -40.96
N ASP A 103 -11.72 58.87 -42.12
CA ASP A 103 -12.59 58.68 -43.27
C ASP A 103 -12.06 57.49 -44.12
N ILE A 104 -12.86 56.43 -44.23
CA ILE A 104 -12.62 55.24 -45.05
C ILE A 104 -13.47 55.34 -46.32
N ALA A 105 -12.83 55.50 -47.47
CA ALA A 105 -13.48 55.41 -48.77
C ALA A 105 -13.60 53.93 -49.18
N VAL A 106 -14.81 53.46 -49.48
CA VAL A 106 -15.07 52.05 -49.83
C VAL A 106 -15.63 51.88 -51.24
N GLY A 107 -15.40 50.70 -51.84
CA GLY A 107 -15.81 50.41 -53.22
C GLY A 107 -17.32 50.21 -53.38
N GLN A 108 -17.96 49.57 -52.41
CA GLN A 108 -19.40 49.29 -52.41
C GLN A 108 -19.93 49.22 -50.98
N ILE A 109 -21.22 49.50 -50.80
CA ILE A 109 -21.94 49.33 -49.55
C ILE A 109 -23.19 48.51 -49.89
N PRO A 110 -23.52 47.45 -49.13
CA PRO A 110 -24.74 46.67 -49.35
C PRO A 110 -25.98 47.57 -49.37
N GLU A 111 -26.82 47.43 -50.40
CA GLU A 111 -28.06 48.23 -50.52
C GLU A 111 -29.14 47.78 -49.51
N ASP A 112 -29.11 46.50 -49.10
CA ASP A 112 -29.99 45.91 -48.10
C ASP A 112 -29.17 45.17 -47.03
N GLY A 113 -29.25 45.61 -45.76
CA GLY A 113 -28.65 44.93 -44.62
C GLY A 113 -27.70 45.79 -43.77
N VAL A 114 -27.21 45.20 -42.68
CA VAL A 114 -26.22 45.82 -41.78
C VAL A 114 -24.86 45.22 -42.12
N ALA A 115 -23.87 46.07 -42.37
CA ALA A 115 -22.47 45.68 -42.53
C ALA A 115 -21.69 46.02 -41.26
N THR A 116 -20.72 45.21 -40.91
CA THR A 116 -19.89 45.40 -39.71
C THR A 116 -18.47 45.77 -40.11
N LEU A 117 -18.00 46.92 -39.64
CA LEU A 117 -16.58 47.23 -39.64
C LEU A 117 -15.92 46.58 -38.42
N TRP A 118 -14.81 45.90 -38.64
CA TRP A 118 -13.89 45.41 -37.62
C TRP A 118 -12.61 46.24 -37.68
N VAL A 119 -12.21 46.77 -36.52
CA VAL A 119 -10.91 47.39 -36.31
C VAL A 119 -10.08 46.43 -35.48
N ASN A 120 -8.91 46.06 -35.97
CA ASN A 120 -8.04 45.07 -35.34
C ASN A 120 -6.74 45.74 -34.88
N GLU A 121 -6.39 45.57 -33.60
CA GLU A 121 -5.10 45.97 -33.04
C GLU A 121 -4.74 47.45 -33.30
N MET A 122 -5.72 48.36 -33.13
CA MET A 122 -5.50 49.79 -33.27
C MET A 122 -4.60 50.31 -32.15
N GLU A 123 -3.53 51.00 -32.53
CA GLU A 123 -2.64 51.71 -31.62
C GLU A 123 -3.19 53.12 -31.38
N PHE A 124 -3.01 53.64 -30.16
CA PHE A 124 -3.42 55.00 -29.79
C PHE A 124 -2.23 55.83 -29.34
N THR A 125 -2.26 57.12 -29.65
CA THR A 125 -1.17 58.04 -29.32
C THR A 125 -0.94 58.08 -27.80
N GLY A 126 0.25 57.64 -27.36
CA GLY A 126 0.66 57.68 -25.96
C GLY A 126 0.19 56.49 -25.09
N ILE A 127 -0.45 55.48 -25.69
CA ILE A 127 -0.83 54.22 -25.03
C ILE A 127 -0.02 53.09 -25.65
N LYS A 128 0.47 52.16 -24.82
CA LYS A 128 1.31 51.04 -25.28
C LYS A 128 0.51 49.82 -25.77
N ASP A 129 -0.75 49.72 -25.36
CA ASP A 129 -1.63 48.61 -25.70
C ASP A 129 -2.38 48.88 -27.02
N THR A 130 -2.77 47.80 -27.69
CA THR A 130 -3.57 47.83 -28.91
C THR A 130 -5.01 47.41 -28.62
N TYR A 131 -5.99 47.99 -29.32
CA TYR A 131 -7.41 47.69 -29.09
C TYR A 131 -8.10 47.27 -30.37
N SER A 132 -9.00 46.30 -30.25
CA SER A 132 -9.86 45.85 -31.34
C SER A 132 -11.32 46.13 -31.00
N GLY A 133 -12.15 46.34 -32.01
CA GLY A 133 -13.57 46.58 -31.82
C GLY A 133 -14.34 46.47 -33.12
N SER A 134 -15.67 46.41 -33.00
CA SER A 134 -16.55 46.37 -34.16
C SER A 134 -17.70 47.37 -34.05
N ALA A 135 -18.18 47.83 -35.20
CA ALA A 135 -19.32 48.71 -35.32
C ALA A 135 -20.13 48.38 -36.57
N GLY A 136 -21.44 48.24 -36.39
CA GLY A 136 -22.38 48.09 -37.50
C GLY A 136 -22.72 49.44 -38.14
N PHE A 137 -22.93 49.44 -39.46
CA PHE A 137 -23.44 50.58 -40.23
C PHE A 137 -24.41 50.08 -41.32
N SER A 138 -25.29 50.97 -41.79
CA SER A 138 -26.28 50.68 -42.85
C SER A 138 -26.53 51.91 -43.71
N THR A 139 -27.06 51.70 -44.92
CA THR A 139 -27.62 52.75 -45.79
C THR A 139 -29.02 53.20 -45.34
N ASP A 140 -29.67 52.42 -44.47
CA ASP A 140 -30.95 52.77 -43.85
C ASP A 140 -30.75 53.92 -42.85
N ALA A 141 -31.39 55.06 -43.12
CA ALA A 141 -31.31 56.26 -42.28
C ALA A 141 -31.96 56.06 -40.89
N GLU A 142 -32.78 55.02 -40.69
CA GLU A 142 -33.34 54.67 -39.37
C GLU A 142 -32.41 53.76 -38.55
N PHE A 143 -31.39 53.17 -39.16
CA PHE A 143 -30.40 52.37 -38.45
C PHE A 143 -29.52 53.25 -37.56
N LYS A 144 -29.48 52.95 -36.27
CA LYS A 144 -28.57 53.61 -35.33
C LYS A 144 -27.31 52.77 -35.24
N ASP A 145 -26.17 53.36 -35.57
CA ASP A 145 -24.88 52.68 -35.52
C ASP A 145 -24.60 52.12 -34.11
N ILE A 146 -24.34 50.81 -34.04
CA ILE A 146 -24.08 50.10 -32.78
C ILE A 146 -22.64 49.61 -32.82
N SER A 147 -21.75 50.32 -32.12
CA SER A 147 -20.50 49.71 -31.65
C SER A 147 -20.73 49.08 -30.28
N LEU A 148 -19.88 48.13 -29.90
CA LEU A 148 -19.93 47.55 -28.55
C LEU A 148 -19.82 48.64 -27.46
N LEU A 149 -18.89 49.57 -27.62
CA LEU A 149 -18.70 50.68 -26.68
C LEU A 149 -19.91 51.62 -26.64
N ASN A 150 -20.53 51.94 -27.79
CA ASN A 150 -21.70 52.81 -27.84
C ASN A 150 -22.97 52.15 -27.26
N ALA A 151 -23.00 50.82 -27.18
CA ALA A 151 -24.05 50.08 -26.47
C ALA A 151 -23.79 49.99 -24.95
N GLU A 152 -22.53 49.73 -24.56
CA GLU A 152 -22.16 49.48 -23.16
C GLU A 152 -21.95 50.76 -22.34
N MET A 153 -21.36 51.80 -22.93
CA MET A 153 -21.03 53.05 -22.22
C MET A 153 -22.27 53.79 -21.71
N PRO A 154 -23.38 53.94 -22.46
CA PRO A 154 -24.59 54.56 -21.92
C PRO A 154 -25.20 53.76 -20.77
N ALA A 155 -25.15 52.42 -20.84
CA ALA A 155 -25.63 51.55 -19.77
C ALA A 155 -24.77 51.70 -18.51
N ALA A 156 -23.44 51.66 -18.66
CA ALA A 156 -22.50 51.92 -17.56
C ALA A 156 -22.69 53.32 -16.98
N LYS A 157 -22.83 54.35 -17.82
CA LYS A 157 -23.06 55.73 -17.40
C LYS A 157 -24.34 55.85 -16.58
N ASN A 158 -25.45 55.26 -17.04
CA ASN A 158 -26.72 55.26 -16.31
C ASN A 158 -26.60 54.52 -14.97
N LEU A 159 -25.85 53.41 -14.90
CA LEU A 159 -25.60 52.70 -13.65
C LEU A 159 -24.81 53.57 -12.66
N TYR A 160 -23.73 54.20 -13.10
CA TYR A 160 -22.90 55.08 -12.26
C TYR A 160 -23.64 56.36 -11.84
N GLU A 161 -24.48 56.92 -12.72
CA GLU A 161 -25.31 58.10 -12.44
C GLU A 161 -26.42 57.76 -11.43
N GLY A 162 -27.07 56.61 -11.59
CA GLY A 162 -28.03 56.06 -10.62
C GLY A 162 -27.37 55.81 -9.26
N SER A 163 -26.22 55.14 -9.25
CA SER A 163 -25.45 54.85 -8.03
C SER A 163 -24.98 56.12 -7.33
N SER A 164 -24.44 57.08 -8.08
CA SER A 164 -24.05 58.41 -7.59
C SER A 164 -25.22 59.11 -6.89
N THR A 165 -26.43 59.02 -7.46
CA THR A 165 -27.64 59.62 -6.88
C THR A 165 -27.98 58.99 -5.53
N CYS A 166 -27.79 57.67 -5.36
CA CYS A 166 -28.00 56.99 -4.08
C CYS A 166 -27.04 57.49 -2.98
N PHE A 167 -25.83 57.93 -3.34
CA PHE A 167 -24.85 58.50 -2.41
C PHE A 167 -24.90 60.04 -2.33
N ASP A 168 -25.90 60.72 -2.92
CA ASP A 168 -26.01 62.20 -2.82
C ASP A 168 -26.27 62.60 -1.35
N PRO A 169 -25.42 63.47 -0.75
CA PRO A 169 -25.59 63.92 0.64
C PRO A 169 -26.95 64.57 0.95
N ARG A 170 -27.69 65.00 -0.08
CA ARG A 170 -29.00 65.65 0.04
C ARG A 170 -30.18 64.66 0.14
N GLN A 171 -30.00 63.40 -0.27
CA GLN A 171 -30.99 62.33 -0.18
C GLN A 171 -30.30 60.98 0.11
N PRO A 172 -29.69 60.81 1.30
CA PRO A 172 -28.77 59.71 1.53
C PRO A 172 -29.49 58.37 1.62
N VAL A 173 -29.23 57.48 0.66
CA VAL A 173 -29.43 56.04 0.87
C VAL A 173 -28.26 55.56 1.70
N THR A 174 -28.54 55.05 2.91
CA THR A 174 -27.47 54.54 3.78
C THR A 174 -27.16 53.11 3.41
N VAL A 175 -25.99 52.90 2.79
CA VAL A 175 -25.43 51.57 2.52
C VAL A 175 -24.59 51.14 3.73
N VAL A 176 -24.95 50.01 4.33
CA VAL A 176 -24.25 49.41 5.46
C VAL A 176 -23.65 48.10 5.02
N LEU A 177 -22.33 47.97 5.16
CA LEU A 177 -21.66 46.69 4.99
C LEU A 177 -21.54 46.00 6.35
N LYS A 178 -21.79 44.69 6.37
CA LYS A 178 -21.43 43.84 7.51
C LYS A 178 -20.28 42.93 7.10
N ALA A 179 -19.27 42.84 7.94
CA ALA A 179 -18.17 41.90 7.75
C ALA A 179 -18.45 40.59 8.45
N SER A 180 -18.16 39.46 7.79
CA SER A 180 -18.21 38.15 8.45
C SER A 180 -17.25 38.05 9.63
N LEU A 181 -16.12 38.78 9.58
CA LEU A 181 -15.16 38.87 10.67
C LEU A 181 -15.65 39.74 11.84
N PHE A 182 -16.52 40.72 11.60
CA PHE A 182 -17.00 41.68 12.61
C PHE A 182 -18.53 41.74 12.60
N PRO A 183 -19.23 40.68 13.04
CA PRO A 183 -20.68 40.55 12.85
C PRO A 183 -21.50 41.64 13.57
N GLU A 184 -20.97 42.17 14.67
CA GLU A 184 -21.60 43.22 15.48
C GLU A 184 -21.27 44.65 15.02
N GLN A 185 -20.32 44.81 14.08
CA GLN A 185 -19.90 46.11 13.57
C GLN A 185 -20.52 46.36 12.19
N ALA A 186 -21.13 47.54 12.04
CA ALA A 186 -21.70 48.02 10.78
C ALA A 186 -20.77 49.09 10.18
N PHE A 187 -20.45 48.96 8.89
CA PHE A 187 -19.60 49.90 8.16
C PHE A 187 -20.45 50.69 7.16
N THR A 188 -20.68 51.96 7.46
CA THR A 188 -21.55 52.81 6.62
C THR A 188 -20.75 53.47 5.50
N LEU A 189 -21.11 53.19 4.24
CA LEU A 189 -20.59 53.88 3.08
C LEU A 189 -21.39 55.17 2.87
N ASN A 190 -21.03 56.24 3.58
CA ASN A 190 -21.65 57.55 3.40
C ASN A 190 -20.60 58.65 3.49
N GLU A 191 -19.92 58.88 2.37
CA GLU A 191 -18.91 59.92 2.25
C GLU A 191 -19.17 60.75 0.99
N ALA A 192 -19.18 62.07 1.13
CA ALA A 192 -19.39 62.99 0.01
C ALA A 192 -18.31 62.85 -1.09
N GLY A 193 -17.11 62.38 -0.72
CA GLY A 193 -16.02 62.09 -1.65
C GLY A 193 -16.36 60.98 -2.64
N PHE A 194 -17.03 59.91 -2.20
CA PHE A 194 -17.38 58.78 -3.06
C PHE A 194 -18.44 59.18 -4.10
N HIS A 195 -19.43 59.96 -3.68
CA HIS A 195 -20.40 60.57 -4.58
C HIS A 195 -19.71 61.42 -5.67
N LEU A 196 -18.73 62.24 -5.28
CA LEU A 196 -17.97 63.06 -6.21
C LEU A 196 -17.13 62.20 -7.18
N TRP A 197 -16.52 61.13 -6.67
CA TRP A 197 -15.76 60.18 -7.48
C TRP A 197 -16.63 59.48 -8.54
N LEU A 198 -17.81 58.99 -8.17
CA LEU A 198 -18.77 58.42 -9.12
C LEU A 198 -19.23 59.46 -10.15
N LYS A 199 -19.42 60.72 -9.76
CA LYS A 199 -19.70 61.81 -10.71
C LYS A 199 -18.55 62.04 -11.69
N HIS A 200 -17.30 61.94 -11.26
CA HIS A 200 -16.16 62.03 -12.17
C HIS A 200 -16.16 60.89 -13.19
N ILE A 201 -16.52 59.67 -12.79
CA ILE A 201 -16.72 58.53 -13.72
C ILE A 201 -17.83 58.83 -14.72
N VAL A 202 -18.97 59.35 -14.27
CA VAL A 202 -20.09 59.75 -15.16
C VAL A 202 -19.62 60.81 -16.16
N LEU A 203 -18.92 61.85 -15.72
CA LEU A 203 -18.37 62.90 -16.59
C LEU A 203 -17.35 62.36 -17.59
N PHE A 204 -16.51 61.41 -17.16
CA PHE A 204 -15.58 60.70 -18.04
C PHE A 204 -16.32 59.96 -19.15
N LEU A 205 -17.36 59.18 -18.80
CA LEU A 205 -18.17 58.45 -19.78
C LEU A 205 -18.93 59.40 -20.71
N GLU A 206 -19.44 60.53 -20.23
CA GLU A 206 -20.07 61.56 -21.08
C GLU A 206 -19.11 62.21 -22.06
N ALA A 207 -17.89 62.52 -21.64
CA ALA A 207 -16.87 63.08 -22.51
C ALA A 207 -16.46 62.08 -23.60
N ARG A 208 -16.33 60.81 -23.23
CA ARG A 208 -16.00 59.70 -24.14
C ARG A 208 -17.11 59.41 -25.15
N LEU A 209 -18.38 59.40 -24.71
CA LEU A 209 -19.53 59.25 -25.62
C LEU A 209 -19.62 60.37 -26.67
N LYS A 210 -19.04 61.54 -26.40
CA LYS A 210 -19.00 62.68 -27.33
C LYS A 210 -17.75 62.67 -28.24
N GLY A 211 -16.87 61.68 -28.13
CA GLY A 211 -15.61 61.61 -28.89
C GLY A 211 -14.63 62.76 -28.59
N GLY A 212 -14.82 63.45 -27.47
CA GLY A 212 -14.06 64.64 -27.09
C GLY A 212 -12.83 64.33 -26.22
N PRO A 213 -11.87 65.27 -26.10
CA PRO A 213 -10.77 65.15 -25.15
C PRO A 213 -11.30 65.11 -23.71
N VAL A 214 -10.80 64.17 -22.92
CA VAL A 214 -11.12 64.08 -21.48
C VAL A 214 -10.13 64.97 -20.73
N ASN A 215 -10.62 66.02 -20.09
CA ASN A 215 -9.77 66.95 -19.34
C ASN A 215 -9.30 66.40 -17.98
N GLU A 216 -10.06 65.47 -17.38
CA GLU A 216 -9.75 64.83 -16.10
C GLU A 216 -10.14 63.34 -16.13
N ILE A 217 -9.18 62.45 -15.86
CA ILE A 217 -9.42 61.01 -15.69
C ILE A 217 -9.80 60.78 -14.21
N PRO A 218 -10.86 60.02 -13.89
CA PRO A 218 -11.20 59.68 -12.52
C PRO A 218 -10.01 59.03 -11.81
N GLU A 219 -9.85 59.27 -10.50
CA GLU A 219 -8.86 58.52 -9.73
C GLU A 219 -9.14 57.03 -9.86
N ARG A 220 -8.10 56.24 -10.13
CA ARG A 220 -8.27 54.82 -10.41
C ARG A 220 -8.83 54.04 -9.22
N THR A 221 -8.52 54.48 -8.01
CA THR A 221 -8.92 53.80 -6.77
C THR A 221 -9.58 54.78 -5.83
N TYR A 222 -10.76 54.43 -5.32
CA TYR A 222 -11.37 55.08 -4.17
C TYR A 222 -11.35 54.13 -2.97
N LYS A 223 -11.04 54.66 -1.78
CA LYS A 223 -10.89 53.85 -0.56
C LYS A 223 -11.80 54.34 0.55
N PHE A 224 -12.51 53.41 1.17
CA PHE A 224 -13.11 53.63 2.48
C PHE A 224 -12.26 52.98 3.56
N THR A 225 -12.05 53.70 4.67
CA THR A 225 -11.27 53.21 5.79
C THR A 225 -12.12 53.25 7.06
N PHE A 226 -12.21 52.12 7.75
CA PHE A 226 -12.94 52.01 9.01
C PHE A 226 -12.03 51.47 10.10
N PRO A 227 -11.90 52.14 11.27
CA PRO A 227 -11.20 51.55 12.40
C PRO A 227 -11.93 50.31 12.88
N VAL A 228 -11.18 49.24 13.15
CA VAL A 228 -11.71 47.99 13.69
C VAL A 228 -11.02 47.64 15.00
N ASP A 229 -11.74 46.99 15.89
CA ASP A 229 -11.18 46.44 17.11
C ASP A 229 -10.96 44.92 16.91
N PRO A 230 -9.71 44.42 16.91
CA PRO A 230 -9.47 42.99 16.81
C PRO A 230 -10.19 42.17 17.89
N ALA A 231 -10.48 42.74 19.06
CA ALA A 231 -11.22 42.04 20.12
C ALA A 231 -12.69 41.78 19.77
N SER A 232 -13.27 42.50 18.80
CA SER A 232 -14.65 42.30 18.33
C SER A 232 -14.76 41.27 17.19
N ALA A 233 -13.65 40.64 16.80
CA ALA A 233 -13.65 39.60 15.77
C ALA A 233 -14.53 38.41 16.17
N ASP A 234 -15.20 37.79 15.19
CA ASP A 234 -16.06 36.62 15.37
C ASP A 234 -15.31 35.47 16.07
N LYS A 235 -15.97 34.82 17.02
CA LYS A 235 -15.40 33.78 17.91
C LYS A 235 -15.45 32.36 17.33
N LYS A 236 -15.93 32.17 16.10
CA LYS A 236 -15.89 30.88 15.39
C LYS A 236 -14.45 30.42 15.14
N SER A 237 -14.24 29.10 15.05
CA SER A 237 -12.91 28.51 14.78
C SER A 237 -12.55 28.52 13.29
N VAL A 238 -13.55 28.49 12.40
CA VAL A 238 -13.39 28.61 10.95
C VAL A 238 -14.50 29.53 10.42
N LEU A 239 -14.11 30.56 9.65
CA LEU A 239 -15.05 31.52 9.06
C LEU A 239 -14.60 31.97 7.68
N GLU A 240 -15.53 32.02 6.72
CA GLU A 240 -15.28 32.61 5.41
C GLU A 240 -15.18 34.13 5.54
N LEU A 241 -14.21 34.76 4.88
CA LEU A 241 -13.99 36.20 4.91
C LEU A 241 -14.76 36.87 3.76
N PHE A 242 -15.77 37.68 4.09
CA PHE A 242 -16.52 38.48 3.13
C PHE A 242 -17.20 39.70 3.77
N LEU A 243 -17.62 40.66 2.92
CA LEU A 243 -18.53 41.73 3.29
C LEU A 243 -19.88 41.55 2.58
N THR A 244 -20.98 41.85 3.27
CA THR A 244 -22.33 41.85 2.70
C THR A 244 -22.95 43.24 2.79
N PRO A 245 -23.41 43.83 1.67
CA PRO A 245 -24.10 45.11 1.66
C PRO A 245 -25.57 45.00 2.08
N TYR A 246 -26.06 46.00 2.81
CA TYR A 246 -27.44 46.19 3.25
C TYR A 246 -27.87 47.66 3.09
N LEU A 247 -29.16 47.90 2.92
CA LEU A 247 -29.76 49.25 2.88
C LEU A 247 -30.62 49.44 4.13
N THR A 248 -30.50 50.58 4.83
CA THR A 248 -31.16 50.79 6.14
C THR A 248 -32.43 51.63 6.13
N ASP A 249 -33.16 51.76 5.01
CA ASP A 249 -34.42 52.53 4.98
C ASP A 249 -35.70 51.66 4.95
N GLY A 250 -36.61 51.95 5.86
CA GLY A 250 -37.67 51.07 6.38
C GLY A 250 -38.88 50.78 5.48
N ASN A 251 -38.72 50.77 4.14
CA ASN A 251 -39.82 50.46 3.23
C ASN A 251 -39.45 49.60 2.01
N LEU A 252 -38.34 48.87 2.08
CA LEU A 252 -37.99 47.90 1.04
C LEU A 252 -38.10 46.50 1.60
N LYS A 253 -39.20 45.83 1.26
CA LYS A 253 -39.23 44.38 1.19
C LYS A 253 -37.95 43.93 0.49
N ALA A 254 -37.23 43.02 1.13
CA ALA A 254 -36.03 42.34 0.65
C ALA A 254 -35.89 42.43 -0.87
N LEU A 255 -34.74 42.95 -1.36
CA LEU A 255 -34.29 42.87 -2.76
C LEU A 255 -34.94 41.66 -3.44
N SER A 256 -36.07 41.89 -4.12
CA SER A 256 -37.01 40.82 -4.44
C SER A 256 -36.46 40.08 -5.64
N GLY A 257 -35.67 39.03 -5.38
CA GLY A 257 -35.15 38.10 -6.38
C GLY A 257 -33.67 38.27 -6.77
N GLY A 258 -32.98 39.30 -6.29
CA GLY A 258 -31.54 39.48 -6.55
C GLY A 258 -30.69 38.67 -5.58
N LYS A 259 -29.82 37.79 -6.09
CA LYS A 259 -28.83 37.05 -5.29
C LYS A 259 -27.91 38.09 -4.62
N MET A 260 -27.95 38.24 -3.29
CA MET A 260 -26.99 39.12 -2.61
C MET A 260 -25.57 38.55 -2.80
N ILE A 261 -24.66 39.36 -3.32
CA ILE A 261 -23.32 38.91 -3.68
C ILE A 261 -22.31 39.37 -2.62
N LYS A 262 -21.52 38.40 -2.14
CA LYS A 262 -20.45 38.59 -1.15
C LYS A 262 -19.28 39.35 -1.79
N ILE A 263 -18.81 40.42 -1.15
CA ILE A 263 -17.55 41.07 -1.53
C ILE A 263 -16.41 40.30 -0.87
N LYS A 264 -15.59 39.63 -1.69
CA LYS A 264 -14.46 38.82 -1.21
C LYS A 264 -13.25 39.74 -0.92
N PRO A 265 -12.35 39.36 -0.01
CA PRO A 265 -11.09 40.09 0.13
C PRO A 265 -10.31 40.00 -1.18
N LEU A 266 -9.61 41.07 -1.53
CA LEU A 266 -8.82 41.19 -2.76
C LEU A 266 -9.56 40.97 -4.09
N SER A 267 -10.89 40.95 -4.16
CA SER A 267 -11.61 40.80 -5.45
C SER A 267 -11.28 41.98 -6.37
N GLY A 268 -10.35 41.76 -7.31
CA GLY A 268 -9.97 42.73 -8.33
C GLY A 268 -8.54 43.25 -8.33
N PHE A 269 -7.69 42.81 -7.39
CA PHE A 269 -6.24 42.98 -7.52
C PHE A 269 -5.67 41.93 -8.49
N PRO A 270 -4.53 42.18 -9.16
CA PRO A 270 -4.00 41.24 -10.14
C PRO A 270 -3.90 39.82 -9.56
N ASP A 271 -4.51 38.87 -10.28
CA ASP A 271 -4.43 37.45 -9.97
C ASP A 271 -2.96 37.02 -9.93
N GLY A 272 -2.42 36.90 -8.73
CA GLY A 272 -1.03 36.57 -8.53
C GLY A 272 -0.73 36.27 -7.06
N ASP A 273 0.17 35.33 -6.84
CA ASP A 273 0.56 34.88 -5.50
C ASP A 273 1.07 36.02 -4.61
N SER A 274 1.61 37.10 -5.20
CA SER A 274 2.09 38.27 -4.47
C SER A 274 0.97 39.09 -3.80
N GLY A 275 -0.21 39.19 -4.41
CA GLY A 275 -1.35 39.93 -3.84
C GLY A 275 -1.95 39.21 -2.65
N ARG A 276 -2.09 37.88 -2.76
CA ARG A 276 -2.55 37.02 -1.66
C ARG A 276 -1.55 37.01 -0.50
N ALA A 277 -0.25 36.95 -0.79
CA ALA A 277 0.80 37.03 0.23
C ALA A 277 0.70 38.31 1.07
N GLY A 278 0.57 39.47 0.41
CA GLY A 278 0.47 40.76 1.11
C GLY A 278 -0.75 40.85 2.03
N PHE A 279 -1.91 40.35 1.60
CA PHE A 279 -3.11 40.27 2.45
C PHE A 279 -2.89 39.36 3.67
N VAL A 280 -2.35 38.16 3.46
CA VAL A 280 -2.11 37.20 4.55
C VAL A 280 -1.15 37.77 5.57
N GLU A 281 -0.05 38.38 5.14
CA GLU A 281 0.95 38.96 6.03
C GLU A 281 0.38 40.07 6.92
N GLU A 282 -0.35 41.04 6.35
CA GLU A 282 -0.94 42.13 7.14
C GLU A 282 -2.09 41.63 8.03
N PHE A 283 -2.92 40.72 7.54
CA PHE A 283 -3.98 40.12 8.35
C PHE A 283 -3.39 39.36 9.55
N GLU A 284 -2.46 38.43 9.32
CA GLU A 284 -1.89 37.61 10.39
C GLU A 284 -1.07 38.44 11.38
N LYS A 285 -0.38 39.49 10.93
CA LYS A 285 0.32 40.44 11.83
C LYS A 285 -0.61 41.12 12.82
N ILE A 286 -1.87 41.38 12.43
CA ILE A 286 -2.88 42.02 13.27
C ILE A 286 -3.56 41.01 14.20
N PHE A 287 -4.02 39.87 13.65
CA PHE A 287 -4.91 38.96 14.37
C PHE A 287 -4.22 37.74 14.98
N LEU A 288 -3.06 37.30 14.50
CA LEU A 288 -2.37 36.13 15.06
C LEU A 288 -1.93 36.34 16.53
N PRO A 289 -1.33 37.47 16.94
CA PRO A 289 -0.83 37.64 18.31
C PRO A 289 -1.93 37.82 19.35
N LYS A 290 -3.10 38.33 18.94
CA LYS A 290 -4.24 38.61 19.83
C LYS A 290 -5.24 37.47 19.74
N ASN A 291 -5.83 37.27 18.56
CA ASN A 291 -6.95 36.36 18.35
C ASN A 291 -6.54 34.96 17.88
N GLY A 292 -5.27 34.74 17.51
CA GLY A 292 -4.83 33.46 16.96
C GLY A 292 -5.43 33.11 15.59
N LEU A 293 -5.83 34.11 14.79
CA LEU A 293 -6.41 33.88 13.46
C LEU A 293 -5.33 33.84 12.37
N LYS A 294 -5.36 32.79 11.55
CA LYS A 294 -4.58 32.63 10.32
C LYS A 294 -5.46 32.62 9.08
N VAL A 295 -4.89 32.89 7.92
CA VAL A 295 -5.62 32.86 6.65
C VAL A 295 -5.31 31.58 5.87
N ALA A 296 -6.36 30.94 5.37
CA ALA A 296 -6.28 29.86 4.40
C ALA A 296 -7.13 30.20 3.17
N PHE A 297 -6.78 29.63 2.03
CA PHE A 297 -7.56 29.76 0.80
C PHE A 297 -8.13 28.41 0.41
N GLY A 298 -9.37 28.41 -0.06
CA GLY A 298 -10.03 27.18 -0.50
C GLY A 298 -11.14 27.45 -1.49
N LYS A 299 -11.48 26.42 -2.26
CA LYS A 299 -12.56 26.44 -3.23
C LYS A 299 -13.73 25.61 -2.70
N ASP A 300 -14.94 26.13 -2.88
CA ASP A 300 -16.09 25.25 -3.13
C ASP A 300 -15.93 24.72 -4.56
N ARG A 301 -16.36 23.48 -4.85
CA ARG A 301 -16.03 22.73 -6.08
C ARG A 301 -16.43 23.44 -7.39
N SER A 302 -17.16 24.56 -7.33
CA SER A 302 -17.64 25.34 -8.47
C SER A 302 -17.28 26.85 -8.46
N GLU A 303 -16.49 27.36 -7.52
CA GLU A 303 -16.22 28.82 -7.39
C GLU A 303 -14.74 29.21 -7.31
N ASP A 304 -14.47 30.51 -7.52
CA ASP A 304 -13.17 31.14 -7.26
C ASP A 304 -12.76 30.99 -5.78
N PRO A 305 -11.46 30.76 -5.50
CA PRO A 305 -10.99 30.45 -4.15
C PRO A 305 -11.27 31.62 -3.20
N SER A 306 -12.07 31.36 -2.16
CA SER A 306 -12.36 32.31 -1.08
C SER A 306 -11.25 32.27 -0.03
N ALA A 307 -11.04 33.40 0.66
CA ALA A 307 -10.21 33.45 1.85
C ALA A 307 -11.01 33.10 3.10
N TRP A 308 -10.38 32.39 4.03
CA TRP A 308 -10.97 31.91 5.28
C TRP A 308 -10.05 32.26 6.43
N ALA A 309 -10.61 32.67 7.56
CA ALA A 309 -9.86 32.79 8.81
C ALA A 309 -10.06 31.53 9.66
N ILE A 310 -8.94 30.98 10.15
CA ILE A 310 -8.87 29.80 10.99
C ILE A 310 -8.23 30.17 12.32
N ARG A 311 -8.92 29.90 13.43
CA ARG A 311 -8.40 30.12 14.78
C ARG A 311 -7.57 28.93 15.22
N ILE A 312 -6.32 29.18 15.61
CA ILE A 312 -5.34 28.11 15.91
C ILE A 312 -4.71 28.22 17.31
N ILE A 313 -5.02 29.28 18.06
CA ILE A 313 -4.58 29.48 19.45
C ILE A 313 -5.81 29.57 20.34
N ALA A 314 -5.76 28.92 21.50
CA ALA A 314 -6.77 29.03 22.53
C ALA A 314 -6.71 30.40 23.20
N GLU A 315 -7.77 31.20 23.09
CA GLU A 315 -7.94 32.47 23.82
C GLU A 315 -9.32 32.46 24.50
N ASP A 316 -9.40 32.81 25.79
CA ASP A 316 -10.65 33.00 26.54
C ASP A 316 -11.73 31.89 26.36
N SER A 317 -11.31 30.62 26.35
CA SER A 317 -12.19 29.45 26.16
C SER A 317 -12.92 29.39 24.80
N GLN A 318 -12.44 30.11 23.80
CA GLN A 318 -13.01 30.09 22.44
C GLN A 318 -12.65 28.80 21.69
N PRO A 319 -13.54 28.30 20.80
CA PRO A 319 -13.25 27.14 19.98
C PRO A 319 -12.12 27.41 18.99
N PHE A 320 -11.16 26.50 18.86
CA PHE A 320 -10.01 26.64 17.96
C PHE A 320 -9.65 25.30 17.31
N ILE A 321 -8.96 25.35 16.17
CA ILE A 321 -8.41 24.17 15.50
C ILE A 321 -7.06 23.85 16.14
N GLY A 322 -6.99 22.70 16.80
CA GLY A 322 -5.82 22.24 17.53
C GLY A 322 -5.88 20.75 17.76
N TYR A 323 -4.72 20.11 17.84
CA TYR A 323 -4.60 18.72 18.23
C TYR A 323 -3.37 18.53 19.10
N GLN A 324 -3.33 17.46 19.89
CA GLN A 324 -2.15 16.99 20.60
C GLN A 324 -2.11 15.46 20.52
N ILE A 325 -1.01 14.91 20.02
CA ILE A 325 -0.83 13.46 19.98
C ILE A 325 -0.47 13.01 21.40
N GLU A 326 -1.24 12.06 21.94
CA GLU A 326 -1.06 11.56 23.30
C GLU A 326 0.22 10.72 23.41
N ASP A 327 0.92 10.84 24.54
CA ASP A 327 2.10 10.01 24.85
C ASP A 327 1.69 8.62 25.35
N LYS A 328 1.05 7.85 24.47
CA LYS A 328 0.65 6.45 24.69
C LYS A 328 1.25 5.58 23.59
N ALA A 329 1.57 4.33 23.93
CA ALA A 329 2.08 3.37 22.96
C ALA A 329 1.07 3.16 21.83
N ALA A 330 1.54 3.26 20.58
CA ALA A 330 0.72 3.00 19.41
C ALA A 330 0.27 1.55 19.38
N VAL A 331 -0.97 1.32 18.94
CA VAL A 331 -1.44 -0.05 18.66
C VAL A 331 -1.09 -0.42 17.23
N VAL A 332 -0.61 -1.65 17.04
CA VAL A 332 -0.23 -2.15 15.73
C VAL A 332 -1.34 -3.01 15.15
N LEU A 333 -1.89 -2.56 14.03
CA LEU A 333 -2.88 -3.28 13.23
C LEU A 333 -2.25 -3.71 11.90
N ALA A 334 -2.78 -4.76 11.30
CA ALA A 334 -2.41 -5.15 9.94
C ALA A 334 -3.60 -5.81 9.23
N PRO A 335 -3.63 -5.78 7.87
CA PRO A 335 -4.62 -6.53 7.12
C PRO A 335 -4.45 -8.02 7.40
N LYS A 336 -5.49 -8.65 7.96
CA LYS A 336 -5.56 -10.10 8.12
C LYS A 336 -5.43 -10.76 6.74
N PRO A 337 -4.57 -11.77 6.57
CA PRO A 337 -4.58 -12.60 5.37
C PRO A 337 -5.98 -13.16 5.13
N VAL A 338 -6.38 -13.19 3.87
CA VAL A 338 -7.70 -13.67 3.47
C VAL A 338 -7.84 -15.16 3.83
N PHE A 339 -6.73 -15.90 3.68
CA PHE A 339 -6.60 -17.30 4.09
C PHE A 339 -5.23 -17.57 4.70
N ASN A 340 -5.18 -18.52 5.64
CA ASN A 340 -3.94 -18.85 6.36
C ASN A 340 -3.33 -20.18 5.94
N ASN A 341 -3.97 -20.87 4.99
CA ASN A 341 -3.60 -22.20 4.51
C ASN A 341 -3.87 -22.29 3.01
N LEU A 342 -3.19 -23.21 2.34
CA LEU A 342 -3.41 -23.51 0.94
C LEU A 342 -4.73 -24.26 0.72
N LEU A 343 -5.40 -23.99 -0.40
CA LEU A 343 -6.66 -24.65 -0.77
C LEU A 343 -6.52 -25.46 -2.05
N GLY A 344 -7.27 -26.55 -2.11
CA GLY A 344 -7.44 -27.35 -3.33
C GLY A 344 -8.93 -27.50 -3.65
N LYS A 345 -9.26 -27.43 -4.94
CA LYS A 345 -10.61 -27.68 -5.44
C LYS A 345 -10.54 -28.39 -6.80
N SER A 346 -11.21 -29.54 -6.89
CA SER A 346 -11.41 -30.27 -8.13
C SER A 346 -12.70 -29.83 -8.83
N ASN A 347 -12.78 -30.02 -10.14
CA ASN A 347 -13.97 -29.75 -10.95
C ASN A 347 -14.41 -28.28 -11.00
N VAL A 348 -13.46 -27.34 -10.95
CA VAL A 348 -13.74 -25.91 -11.08
C VAL A 348 -14.12 -25.60 -12.53
N PRO A 349 -15.32 -25.06 -12.81
CA PRO A 349 -15.73 -24.72 -14.16
C PRO A 349 -14.98 -23.49 -14.69
N LEU A 350 -14.41 -23.61 -15.88
CA LEU A 350 -13.74 -22.53 -16.60
C LEU A 350 -14.43 -22.33 -17.95
N PRO A 351 -15.15 -21.21 -18.17
CA PRO A 351 -15.79 -20.92 -19.45
C PRO A 351 -14.74 -20.60 -20.53
N VAL A 352 -15.18 -20.50 -21.78
CA VAL A 352 -14.38 -19.97 -22.88
C VAL A 352 -14.76 -18.51 -23.11
N PHE A 353 -13.78 -17.64 -23.35
CA PHE A 353 -14.02 -16.26 -23.78
C PHE A 353 -13.92 -16.17 -25.31
N ASP A 354 -14.97 -15.65 -25.93
CA ASP A 354 -15.07 -15.32 -27.34
C ASP A 354 -15.23 -13.79 -27.51
N PRO A 355 -14.39 -13.10 -28.29
CA PRO A 355 -14.45 -11.64 -28.43
C PRO A 355 -15.75 -11.10 -29.05
N VAL A 356 -16.55 -11.95 -29.70
CA VAL A 356 -17.81 -11.56 -30.35
C VAL A 356 -19.01 -11.83 -29.44
N ASN A 357 -19.01 -12.96 -28.73
CA ASN A 357 -20.16 -13.45 -27.97
C ASN A 357 -19.99 -13.38 -26.44
N GLY A 358 -18.78 -13.11 -25.94
CA GLY A 358 -18.47 -13.02 -24.52
C GLY A 358 -18.13 -14.37 -23.89
N LEU A 359 -18.66 -14.63 -22.69
CA LEU A 359 -18.38 -15.85 -21.93
C LEU A 359 -19.34 -16.98 -22.32
N ASP A 360 -18.79 -18.12 -22.73
CA ASP A 360 -19.55 -19.34 -23.00
C ASP A 360 -19.19 -20.45 -21.99
N PHE A 361 -20.17 -20.83 -21.17
CA PHE A 361 -20.06 -21.91 -20.20
C PHE A 361 -20.39 -23.28 -20.80
N SER A 362 -21.04 -23.35 -21.97
CA SER A 362 -21.42 -24.59 -22.63
C SER A 362 -20.23 -25.29 -23.30
N GLU A 363 -19.29 -24.51 -23.82
CA GLU A 363 -18.00 -25.00 -24.34
C GLU A 363 -16.87 -24.98 -23.29
N GLY A 364 -17.21 -24.66 -22.03
CA GLY A 364 -16.27 -24.63 -20.91
C GLY A 364 -15.66 -25.98 -20.56
N ARG A 365 -14.56 -25.97 -19.81
CA ARG A 365 -13.91 -27.17 -19.27
C ARG A 365 -13.83 -27.09 -17.75
N THR A 366 -13.70 -28.23 -17.08
CA THR A 366 -13.37 -28.25 -15.66
C THR A 366 -11.88 -28.45 -15.44
N MET A 367 -11.33 -27.83 -14.38
CA MET A 367 -9.94 -27.97 -13.97
C MET A 367 -9.84 -28.29 -12.48
N ALA A 368 -8.77 -28.97 -12.08
CA ALA A 368 -8.42 -29.18 -10.69
C ALA A 368 -7.28 -28.24 -10.31
N PHE A 369 -7.40 -27.65 -9.12
CA PHE A 369 -6.41 -26.78 -8.51
C PHE A 369 -6.00 -27.39 -7.18
N ASN A 370 -4.70 -27.49 -6.92
CA ASN A 370 -4.13 -28.02 -5.69
C ASN A 370 -3.16 -26.98 -5.13
N ASP A 371 -3.03 -26.92 -3.80
CA ASP A 371 -2.03 -26.10 -3.10
C ASP A 371 -2.05 -24.61 -3.48
N ILE A 372 -3.25 -24.06 -3.69
CA ILE A 372 -3.44 -22.65 -4.08
C ILE A 372 -3.34 -21.73 -2.86
N ASP A 373 -2.42 -20.77 -2.92
CA ASP A 373 -2.41 -19.61 -2.02
C ASP A 373 -3.40 -18.56 -2.54
N LEU A 374 -4.56 -18.47 -1.91
CA LEU A 374 -5.57 -17.49 -2.30
C LEU A 374 -5.12 -16.05 -2.08
N ASN A 375 -4.19 -15.77 -1.16
CA ASN A 375 -3.70 -14.40 -0.98
C ASN A 375 -2.95 -13.92 -2.23
N GLU A 376 -2.21 -14.81 -2.89
CA GLU A 376 -1.54 -14.53 -4.17
C GLU A 376 -2.57 -14.27 -5.26
N TRP A 377 -3.60 -15.10 -5.37
CA TRP A 377 -4.69 -14.93 -6.34
C TRP A 377 -5.44 -13.62 -6.17
N PHE A 378 -5.79 -13.26 -4.93
CA PHE A 378 -6.42 -11.98 -4.62
C PHE A 378 -5.49 -10.81 -4.95
N ARG A 379 -4.19 -10.93 -4.66
CA ARG A 379 -3.21 -9.89 -4.99
C ARG A 379 -3.10 -9.67 -6.49
N ASP A 380 -3.02 -10.75 -7.27
CA ASP A 380 -2.93 -10.68 -8.73
C ASP A 380 -4.22 -10.10 -9.33
N PHE A 381 -5.37 -10.49 -8.80
CA PHE A 381 -6.66 -9.90 -9.15
C PHE A 381 -6.70 -8.40 -8.85
N PHE A 382 -6.33 -7.96 -7.65
CA PHE A 382 -6.35 -6.55 -7.27
C PHE A 382 -5.40 -5.71 -8.12
N ARG A 383 -4.16 -6.18 -8.33
CA ARG A 383 -3.19 -5.50 -9.21
C ARG A 383 -3.73 -5.34 -10.62
N TYR A 384 -4.38 -6.37 -11.14
CA TYR A 384 -4.99 -6.32 -12.47
C TYR A 384 -6.19 -5.38 -12.51
N PHE A 385 -7.08 -5.43 -11.51
CA PHE A 385 -8.22 -4.52 -11.40
C PHE A 385 -7.75 -3.06 -11.41
N ASP A 386 -6.72 -2.74 -10.60
CA ASP A 386 -6.17 -1.39 -10.53
C ASP A 386 -5.49 -0.96 -11.83
N SER A 387 -4.89 -1.89 -12.58
CA SER A 387 -4.27 -1.59 -13.88
C SER A 387 -5.26 -1.07 -14.93
N LEU A 388 -6.55 -1.40 -14.81
CA LEU A 388 -7.61 -0.87 -15.69
C LEU A 388 -7.87 0.62 -15.46
N SER A 389 -7.42 1.19 -14.33
CA SER A 389 -7.51 2.64 -14.07
C SER A 389 -6.44 3.44 -14.80
N ASP A 390 -5.55 2.80 -15.56
CA ASP A 390 -4.54 3.49 -16.37
C ASP A 390 -5.19 4.44 -17.39
N PRO A 391 -4.68 5.67 -17.58
CA PRO A 391 -5.19 6.62 -18.57
C PRO A 391 -5.31 6.04 -19.98
N ALA A 392 -4.50 5.05 -20.34
CA ALA A 392 -4.59 4.36 -21.63
C ALA A 392 -5.97 3.73 -21.89
N TYR A 393 -6.70 3.34 -20.85
CA TYR A 393 -8.03 2.70 -20.99
C TYR A 393 -9.20 3.69 -20.87
N ALA A 394 -8.94 4.98 -20.64
CA ALA A 394 -9.98 5.96 -20.33
C ALA A 394 -11.10 6.00 -21.39
N GLY A 395 -10.75 6.02 -22.68
CA GLY A 395 -11.73 6.06 -23.76
C GLY A 395 -12.64 4.82 -23.84
N ALA A 396 -12.12 3.64 -23.51
CA ALA A 396 -12.91 2.41 -23.42
C ALA A 396 -13.82 2.39 -22.17
N LEU A 397 -13.38 2.97 -21.06
CA LEU A 397 -14.15 3.00 -19.82
C LEU A 397 -15.29 4.01 -19.82
N GLU A 398 -15.24 5.03 -20.68
CA GLU A 398 -16.36 5.96 -20.92
C GLU A 398 -17.50 5.33 -21.74
N LEU A 399 -17.31 4.12 -22.29
CA LEU A 399 -18.38 3.40 -22.96
C LEU A 399 -19.47 3.01 -21.96
N LYS A 400 -20.73 3.12 -22.38
CA LYS A 400 -21.89 2.76 -21.56
C LYS A 400 -22.32 1.31 -21.72
N GLU A 401 -22.78 0.72 -20.63
CA GLU A 401 -23.36 -0.62 -20.59
C GLU A 401 -24.70 -0.65 -21.37
N GLY A 402 -24.82 -1.55 -22.33
CA GLY A 402 -26.06 -1.84 -23.06
C GLY A 402 -26.17 -1.29 -24.50
N PRO A 403 -27.19 -1.74 -25.24
CA PRO A 403 -27.49 -1.20 -26.57
C PRO A 403 -28.03 0.23 -26.45
N ALA A 404 -27.55 1.14 -27.31
CA ALA A 404 -27.96 2.54 -27.41
C ALA A 404 -27.58 3.46 -26.21
N ASP A 405 -26.49 3.18 -25.50
CA ASP A 405 -25.83 4.12 -24.58
C ASP A 405 -26.71 4.66 -23.41
N GLN A 406 -27.61 3.81 -22.88
CA GLN A 406 -28.52 4.15 -21.79
C GLN A 406 -28.07 3.70 -20.39
N GLY A 407 -26.99 2.92 -20.26
CA GLY A 407 -26.46 2.45 -18.96
C GLY A 407 -25.40 3.35 -18.34
N MET A 408 -24.91 2.94 -17.16
CA MET A 408 -23.71 3.51 -16.55
C MET A 408 -22.48 3.24 -17.43
N THR A 409 -21.48 4.09 -17.31
CA THR A 409 -20.16 3.87 -17.91
C THR A 409 -19.47 2.69 -17.23
N PHE A 410 -18.57 2.01 -17.93
CA PHE A 410 -17.74 0.98 -17.30
C PHE A 410 -16.84 1.55 -16.20
N ARG A 411 -16.46 2.83 -16.30
CA ARG A 411 -15.79 3.56 -15.21
C ARG A 411 -16.64 3.56 -13.94
N GLU A 412 -17.87 4.08 -14.00
CA GLU A 412 -18.79 4.13 -12.84
C GLU A 412 -19.03 2.74 -12.25
N LYS A 413 -19.13 1.71 -13.12
CA LYS A 413 -19.31 0.32 -12.68
C LYS A 413 -18.10 -0.21 -11.92
N LEU A 414 -16.89 -0.04 -12.46
CA LEU A 414 -15.66 -0.47 -11.80
C LEU A 414 -15.43 0.31 -10.49
N GLU A 415 -15.73 1.61 -10.48
CA GLU A 415 -15.64 2.43 -9.26
C GLU A 415 -16.59 1.90 -8.16
N GLY A 416 -17.85 1.62 -8.49
CA GLY A 416 -18.80 1.03 -7.55
C GLY A 416 -18.40 -0.38 -7.07
N GLN A 417 -17.78 -1.18 -7.95
CA GLN A 417 -17.24 -2.50 -7.57
C GLN A 417 -16.04 -2.38 -6.62
N ARG A 418 -15.14 -1.41 -6.86
CA ARG A 418 -14.00 -1.10 -6.00
C ARG A 418 -14.44 -0.65 -4.61
N GLU A 419 -15.40 0.28 -4.54
CA GLU A 419 -15.96 0.77 -3.27
C GLU A 419 -16.58 -0.37 -2.45
N ARG A 420 -17.36 -1.25 -3.08
CA ARG A 420 -17.96 -2.42 -2.42
C ARG A 420 -16.91 -3.44 -1.94
N LEU A 421 -15.84 -3.64 -2.70
CA LEU A 421 -14.72 -4.48 -2.26
C LEU A 421 -14.01 -3.84 -1.07
N ALA A 422 -13.69 -2.55 -1.14
CA ALA A 422 -13.01 -1.82 -0.08
C ALA A 422 -13.82 -1.82 1.23
N ASP A 423 -15.13 -1.57 1.17
CA ASP A 423 -16.03 -1.60 2.34
C ASP A 423 -16.06 -2.97 3.03
N ARG A 424 -15.87 -4.06 2.27
CA ARG A 424 -15.78 -5.42 2.84
C ARG A 424 -14.41 -5.71 3.42
N LEU A 425 -13.35 -5.33 2.69
CA LEU A 425 -11.96 -5.59 3.08
C LEU A 425 -11.52 -4.77 4.29
N LYS A 426 -12.11 -3.58 4.52
CA LYS A 426 -11.71 -2.70 5.63
C LYS A 426 -11.78 -3.39 7.00
N ASN A 427 -12.76 -4.27 7.17
CA ASN A 427 -12.97 -5.00 8.42
C ASN A 427 -11.86 -6.03 8.71
N LEU A 428 -11.07 -6.41 7.70
CA LEU A 428 -9.93 -7.33 7.87
C LEU A 428 -8.72 -6.65 8.54
N LEU A 429 -8.73 -5.33 8.75
CA LEU A 429 -7.72 -4.69 9.57
C LEU A 429 -7.98 -5.03 11.04
N VAL A 430 -7.07 -5.81 11.64
CA VAL A 430 -7.19 -6.31 13.02
C VAL A 430 -5.88 -6.15 13.79
N PRO A 431 -5.91 -6.15 15.14
CA PRO A 431 -4.70 -6.09 15.95
C PRO A 431 -3.77 -7.26 15.71
N VAL A 432 -2.47 -6.97 15.56
CA VAL A 432 -1.42 -7.97 15.30
C VAL A 432 -1.21 -8.88 16.52
N PHE A 433 -1.48 -8.40 17.74
CA PHE A 433 -1.25 -9.16 18.97
C PHE A 433 -2.55 -9.52 19.70
N GLU A 434 -2.65 -10.75 20.25
CA GLU A 434 -3.91 -11.35 20.78
C GLU A 434 -4.63 -10.55 21.89
N LYS A 435 -3.90 -9.72 22.64
CA LYS A 435 -4.43 -9.01 23.83
C LYS A 435 -4.66 -7.53 23.60
N GLU A 436 -4.44 -7.04 22.39
CA GLU A 436 -4.68 -5.64 22.05
C GLU A 436 -6.18 -5.45 21.78
N THR A 437 -6.85 -4.76 22.70
CA THR A 437 -8.28 -4.43 22.54
C THR A 437 -8.37 -3.01 22.03
N VAL A 438 -8.78 -2.82 20.78
CA VAL A 438 -8.85 -1.49 20.15
C VAL A 438 -10.20 -1.27 19.50
N PHE A 439 -10.70 -0.04 19.60
CA PHE A 439 -11.72 0.46 18.70
C PHE A 439 -11.08 0.70 17.33
N ALA A 440 -10.99 -0.35 16.52
CA ALA A 440 -10.36 -0.30 15.20
C ALA A 440 -11.15 0.52 14.17
N GLY A 441 -12.34 1.04 14.51
CA GLY A 441 -13.25 1.71 13.57
C GLY A 441 -12.58 2.80 12.72
N ASP A 442 -11.92 3.77 13.36
CA ASP A 442 -11.23 4.85 12.62
C ASP A 442 -10.12 4.30 11.71
N ALA A 443 -9.39 3.29 12.18
CA ALA A 443 -8.31 2.69 11.40
C ALA A 443 -8.83 1.83 10.25
N GLN A 444 -9.94 1.14 10.46
CA GLN A 444 -10.65 0.39 9.43
C GLN A 444 -11.20 1.34 8.37
N GLU A 445 -11.84 2.45 8.73
CA GLU A 445 -12.30 3.44 7.75
C GLU A 445 -11.14 4.07 6.96
N ALA A 446 -10.05 4.43 7.64
CA ALA A 446 -8.85 4.93 6.97
C ALA A 446 -8.26 3.89 5.99
N PHE A 447 -8.18 2.62 6.40
CA PHE A 447 -7.75 1.53 5.54
C PHE A 447 -8.71 1.28 4.38
N GLY A 448 -10.02 1.34 4.62
CA GLY A 448 -11.05 1.23 3.60
C GLY A 448 -10.92 2.33 2.54
N LYS A 449 -10.68 3.58 2.94
CA LYS A 449 -10.39 4.68 2.01
C LYS A 449 -9.16 4.39 1.16
N ALA A 450 -8.07 3.96 1.79
CA ALA A 450 -6.84 3.60 1.07
C ALA A 450 -7.06 2.47 0.05
N VAL A 451 -7.79 1.41 0.43
CA VAL A 451 -8.13 0.29 -0.47
C VAL A 451 -9.11 0.72 -1.57
N SER A 452 -10.00 1.68 -1.29
CA SER A 452 -10.94 2.22 -2.28
C SER A 452 -10.26 3.12 -3.31
N GLU A 453 -9.09 3.69 -3.00
CA GLU A 453 -8.25 4.38 -3.99
C GLU A 453 -7.56 3.38 -4.91
N ARG A 454 -7.05 2.28 -4.34
CA ARG A 454 -6.35 1.22 -5.07
C ARG A 454 -6.45 -0.11 -4.31
N LEU A 455 -7.07 -1.13 -4.91
CA LEU A 455 -7.31 -2.41 -4.23
C LEU A 455 -6.02 -3.09 -3.79
N SER A 456 -4.93 -2.93 -4.55
CA SER A 456 -3.60 -3.48 -4.25
C SER A 456 -3.05 -3.00 -2.91
N HIS A 457 -3.51 -1.84 -2.39
CA HIS A 457 -3.16 -1.37 -1.06
C HIS A 457 -3.50 -2.39 0.05
N PHE A 458 -4.45 -3.29 -0.16
CA PHE A 458 -4.75 -4.37 0.78
C PHE A 458 -3.51 -5.25 1.08
N TYR A 459 -2.68 -5.53 0.07
CA TYR A 459 -1.47 -6.36 0.22
C TYR A 459 -0.18 -5.55 0.30
N GLU A 460 -0.18 -4.30 -0.18
CA GLU A 460 0.96 -3.39 -0.03
C GLU A 460 1.05 -2.81 1.38
N LEU A 461 -0.08 -2.58 2.05
CA LEU A 461 -0.11 -2.15 3.44
C LEU A 461 0.32 -3.29 4.36
N LYS A 462 1.43 -3.10 5.07
CA LYS A 462 2.01 -4.11 5.96
C LYS A 462 1.59 -3.88 7.41
N SER A 463 1.46 -2.64 7.82
CA SER A 463 1.02 -2.30 9.17
C SER A 463 0.45 -0.89 9.27
N VAL A 464 -0.41 -0.71 10.26
CA VAL A 464 -0.99 0.56 10.67
C VAL A 464 -0.66 0.79 12.14
N LEU A 465 -0.03 1.92 12.44
CA LEU A 465 0.18 2.39 13.80
C LEU A 465 -0.97 3.34 14.14
N GLN A 466 -1.84 2.92 15.05
CA GLN A 466 -2.91 3.77 15.54
C GLN A 466 -2.44 4.50 16.79
N LEU A 467 -2.27 5.82 16.67
CA LEU A 467 -2.03 6.73 17.78
C LEU A 467 -3.33 7.40 18.20
N SER A 468 -3.36 7.88 19.44
CA SER A 468 -4.48 8.67 19.96
C SER A 468 -4.10 10.15 19.94
N ALA A 469 -5.00 11.01 19.48
CA ALA A 469 -4.85 12.44 19.52
C ALA A 469 -6.04 13.10 20.24
N GLU A 470 -5.73 14.03 21.14
CA GLU A 470 -6.70 14.92 21.74
C GLU A 470 -6.96 16.08 20.78
N ILE A 471 -8.23 16.27 20.43
CA ILE A 471 -8.71 17.30 19.51
C ILE A 471 -9.30 18.45 20.31
N ALA A 472 -8.82 19.66 20.03
CA ALA A 472 -9.30 20.88 20.65
C ALA A 472 -10.81 21.10 20.37
N PRO A 473 -11.57 21.65 21.35
CA PRO A 473 -12.96 22.02 21.11
C PRO A 473 -13.05 23.03 19.97
N ASN A 474 -13.82 22.68 18.95
CA ASN A 474 -14.06 23.50 17.76
C ASN A 474 -15.55 23.53 17.42
N ASN A 475 -15.94 24.34 16.42
CA ASN A 475 -17.33 24.50 15.98
C ASN A 475 -17.60 23.97 14.57
N LEU A 476 -16.77 23.04 14.07
CA LEU A 476 -17.02 22.35 12.81
C LEU A 476 -18.08 21.27 13.01
N ILE A 477 -18.95 21.06 12.02
CA ILE A 477 -19.85 19.89 11.97
C ILE A 477 -19.10 18.67 11.40
N ALA A 478 -18.16 18.94 10.50
CA ALA A 478 -17.27 17.97 9.89
C ALA A 478 -15.96 18.67 9.47
N GLY A 479 -14.89 17.91 9.43
CA GLY A 479 -13.58 18.37 8.95
C GLY A 479 -12.46 17.47 9.47
N CYS A 480 -11.34 17.47 8.75
CA CYS A 480 -10.17 16.69 9.12
C CYS A 480 -8.88 17.42 8.76
N LEU A 481 -7.82 17.18 9.53
CA LEU A 481 -6.48 17.65 9.21
C LEU A 481 -5.79 16.61 8.33
N SER A 482 -5.43 17.00 7.11
CA SER A 482 -4.61 16.17 6.24
C SER A 482 -3.14 16.52 6.41
N GLY A 483 -2.26 15.53 6.30
CA GLY A 483 -0.84 15.72 6.57
C GLY A 483 0.04 14.60 6.05
N HIS A 484 1.34 14.76 6.26
CA HIS A 484 2.35 13.79 5.84
C HIS A 484 3.17 13.30 7.04
N ILE A 485 3.69 12.08 6.89
CA ILE A 485 4.64 11.47 7.81
C ILE A 485 6.01 11.54 7.17
N PHE A 486 7.00 11.98 7.93
CA PHE A 486 8.40 11.92 7.52
C PHE A 486 9.29 11.49 8.67
N ALA A 487 10.46 10.94 8.33
CA ALA A 487 11.47 10.57 9.31
C ALA A 487 12.37 11.79 9.60
N ASP A 488 12.61 12.07 10.89
CA ASP A 488 13.42 13.21 11.34
C ASP A 488 14.92 13.02 11.07
N GLN A 489 15.36 11.81 10.66
CA GLN A 489 16.74 11.54 10.24
C GLN A 489 16.81 10.77 8.91
N PRO A 490 17.62 11.24 7.93
CA PRO A 490 17.80 10.56 6.65
C PRO A 490 18.85 9.42 6.64
N GLU A 491 19.52 9.11 7.76
CA GLU A 491 20.78 8.33 7.75
C GLU A 491 20.74 6.89 8.32
N TYR A 492 19.62 6.36 8.77
CA TYR A 492 19.53 4.90 8.93
C TYR A 492 19.10 4.30 7.60
N GLY A 493 20.02 3.55 6.99
CA GLY A 493 19.97 3.04 5.61
C GLY A 493 18.56 2.84 5.11
N ARG A 494 18.18 3.63 4.11
CA ARG A 494 16.90 3.49 3.39
C ARG A 494 16.62 2.00 3.25
N ILE A 495 15.61 1.48 3.93
CA ILE A 495 14.87 0.35 3.41
C ILE A 495 14.22 0.96 2.17
N PRO A 496 14.71 0.73 0.94
CA PRO A 496 14.34 1.55 -0.22
C PRO A 496 12.87 1.42 -0.61
N GLU A 497 12.12 0.57 0.09
CA GLU A 497 10.83 0.03 -0.31
C GLU A 497 9.68 0.37 0.66
N ILE A 498 9.95 0.92 1.86
CA ILE A 498 8.87 1.28 2.80
C ILE A 498 8.43 2.72 2.57
N ARG A 499 7.14 2.91 2.27
CA ARG A 499 6.48 4.22 2.14
C ARG A 499 5.54 4.44 3.32
N THR A 500 5.51 5.66 3.84
CA THR A 500 4.63 6.07 4.94
C THR A 500 3.52 6.98 4.43
N ALA A 501 2.31 6.80 4.94
CA ALA A 501 1.22 7.77 4.78
C ALA A 501 0.52 7.99 6.14
N ALA A 502 -0.15 9.14 6.28
CA ALA A 502 -1.06 9.38 7.40
C ALA A 502 -2.51 9.35 6.88
N SER A 503 -3.43 8.91 7.74
CA SER A 503 -4.85 9.22 7.56
C SER A 503 -5.15 10.68 7.85
N ASP A 504 -6.30 11.14 7.39
CA ASP A 504 -6.82 12.43 7.80
C ASP A 504 -7.27 12.35 9.28
N LEU A 505 -6.81 13.28 10.11
CA LEU A 505 -7.15 13.32 11.53
C LEU A 505 -8.52 14.03 11.70
N PRO A 506 -9.59 13.33 12.11
CA PRO A 506 -10.90 13.95 12.24
C PRO A 506 -10.94 14.99 13.36
N LEU A 507 -11.68 16.08 13.13
CA LEU A 507 -11.82 17.19 14.07
C LEU A 507 -13.16 17.22 14.81
N HIS A 508 -14.14 16.39 14.42
CA HIS A 508 -15.47 16.38 15.02
C HIS A 508 -16.02 14.96 15.23
N PRO A 509 -16.72 14.69 16.37
CA PRO A 509 -16.89 15.57 17.52
C PRO A 509 -15.56 15.82 18.25
N ALA A 510 -15.42 16.98 18.91
CA ALA A 510 -14.25 17.28 19.73
C ALA A 510 -14.08 16.23 20.84
N GLY A 511 -12.84 15.86 21.15
CA GLY A 511 -12.53 14.74 22.05
C GLY A 511 -11.29 13.98 21.60
N THR A 512 -11.34 12.66 21.64
CA THR A 512 -10.22 11.80 21.22
C THR A 512 -10.46 11.25 19.82
N ALA A 513 -9.47 11.37 18.94
CA ALA A 513 -9.48 10.82 17.59
C ALA A 513 -8.28 9.89 17.36
N GLY A 514 -8.42 8.91 16.46
CA GLY A 514 -7.30 8.10 16.00
C GLY A 514 -6.49 8.80 14.90
N LEU A 515 -5.17 8.87 15.05
CA LEU A 515 -4.23 9.16 13.96
C LEU A 515 -3.64 7.85 13.47
N GLN A 516 -3.78 7.52 12.19
CA GLN A 516 -3.23 6.29 11.62
C GLN A 516 -2.00 6.58 10.77
N VAL A 517 -0.89 5.93 11.10
CA VAL A 517 0.31 5.89 10.26
C VAL A 517 0.35 4.57 9.53
N MET A 518 0.24 4.62 8.22
CA MET A 518 0.20 3.47 7.32
C MET A 518 1.58 3.21 6.73
N LEU A 519 2.03 1.96 6.80
CA LEU A 519 3.32 1.49 6.30
C LEU A 519 3.10 0.58 5.10
N TYR A 520 3.47 1.06 3.93
CA TYR A 520 3.35 0.35 2.66
C TYR A 520 4.70 -0.21 2.23
N SER A 521 4.69 -1.42 1.66
CA SER A 521 5.83 -2.01 0.97
C SER A 521 5.32 -2.85 -0.21
N PRO A 522 5.75 -2.55 -1.45
CA PRO A 522 5.28 -3.25 -2.64
C PRO A 522 5.68 -4.73 -2.67
N GLU A 523 6.85 -5.03 -2.08
CA GLU A 523 7.41 -6.37 -1.89
C GLU A 523 8.24 -6.29 -0.61
N ILE A 524 7.87 -7.03 0.45
CA ILE A 524 8.88 -7.34 1.46
C ILE A 524 9.70 -8.43 0.79
N SER A 525 10.90 -8.08 0.31
CA SER A 525 11.90 -9.11 0.01
C SER A 525 11.93 -10.06 1.20
N GLU A 526 11.75 -11.35 0.94
CA GLU A 526 11.77 -12.42 1.94
C GLU A 526 13.06 -12.39 2.80
N ASP A 527 14.08 -11.68 2.30
CA ASP A 527 15.41 -11.49 2.86
C ASP A 527 15.65 -10.12 3.52
N LEU A 528 14.65 -9.23 3.65
CA LEU A 528 14.85 -7.97 4.37
C LEU A 528 15.29 -8.27 5.82
N PRO A 529 16.41 -7.68 6.29
CA PRO A 529 16.76 -7.76 7.69
C PRO A 529 15.60 -7.20 8.51
N ASP A 530 15.44 -7.69 9.75
CA ASP A 530 14.58 -7.13 10.78
C ASP A 530 14.88 -5.63 10.97
N LEU A 531 14.47 -4.78 10.04
CA LEU A 531 14.61 -3.36 10.16
C LEU A 531 13.29 -2.89 10.73
N PRO A 532 13.18 -2.81 12.08
CA PRO A 532 12.14 -2.00 12.65
C PRO A 532 12.28 -0.62 12.02
N VAL A 533 11.20 -0.10 11.43
CA VAL A 533 11.15 1.28 10.96
C VAL A 533 11.56 2.15 12.16
N PRO A 534 12.74 2.80 12.15
CA PRO A 534 13.18 3.61 13.27
C PRO A 534 12.16 4.71 13.45
N ALA A 535 11.56 4.70 14.62
CA ALA A 535 10.28 5.33 14.83
C ALA A 535 10.46 6.79 15.26
N ASP A 536 11.43 7.48 14.66
CA ASP A 536 11.55 8.94 14.77
C ASP A 536 10.77 9.58 13.63
N LEU A 537 9.46 9.37 13.70
CA LEU A 537 8.49 9.86 12.73
C LEU A 537 7.88 11.14 13.28
N SER A 538 7.69 12.11 12.39
CA SER A 538 6.96 13.33 12.66
C SER A 538 5.73 13.42 11.76
N TYR A 539 4.63 13.92 12.31
CA TYR A 539 3.42 14.26 11.58
C TYR A 539 3.37 15.77 11.34
N GLN A 540 3.16 16.16 10.08
CA GLN A 540 3.02 17.55 9.68
C GLN A 540 1.73 17.72 8.90
N VAL A 541 0.85 18.60 9.41
CA VAL A 541 -0.38 19.00 8.72
C VAL A 541 -0.01 19.83 7.48
N THR A 542 -0.75 19.64 6.41
CA THR A 542 -0.61 20.40 5.16
C THR A 542 -1.88 21.16 4.81
N SER A 543 -3.05 20.59 5.10
CA SER A 543 -4.34 21.20 4.79
C SER A 543 -5.42 20.82 5.78
N LEU A 544 -6.51 21.56 5.70
CA LEU A 544 -7.74 21.31 6.45
C LEU A 544 -8.83 20.95 5.42
N GLU A 545 -9.29 19.71 5.45
CA GLU A 545 -10.15 19.10 4.44
C GLU A 545 -11.58 18.90 4.93
N ASN A 546 -12.52 18.80 3.98
CA ASN A 546 -13.94 18.49 4.22
C ASN A 546 -14.60 19.36 5.30
N CYS A 547 -14.19 20.63 5.39
CA CYS A 547 -14.76 21.54 6.38
C CYS A 547 -16.21 21.83 6.09
N ARG A 548 -17.06 21.62 7.11
CA ARG A 548 -18.44 22.10 7.14
C ARG A 548 -18.66 22.90 8.41
N VAL A 549 -19.05 24.15 8.24
CA VAL A 549 -19.49 25.04 9.31
C VAL A 549 -21.01 25.10 9.26
N GLU A 550 -21.71 25.16 10.41
CA GLU A 550 -23.17 25.28 10.45
C GLU A 550 -23.66 26.43 9.53
N PRO A 551 -24.52 26.14 8.54
CA PRO A 551 -25.12 27.17 7.71
C PRO A 551 -26.34 27.76 8.41
N GLU A 552 -26.53 29.08 8.29
CA GLU A 552 -27.76 29.74 8.72
C GLU A 552 -28.99 29.30 7.89
N THR A 553 -28.82 28.63 6.73
CA THR A 553 -29.89 28.30 5.77
C THR A 553 -29.79 26.94 5.03
N GLY A 554 -29.22 25.89 5.61
CA GLY A 554 -29.20 24.52 5.03
C GLY A 554 -27.87 24.06 4.43
N ASP A 555 -27.75 22.74 4.17
CA ASP A 555 -26.53 21.93 3.97
C ASP A 555 -25.39 22.61 3.16
N ALA A 556 -24.31 23.00 3.85
CA ALA A 556 -23.16 23.65 3.23
C ALA A 556 -22.23 22.62 2.55
N PRO A 557 -21.74 22.89 1.32
CA PRO A 557 -20.81 22.00 0.64
C PRO A 557 -19.47 21.94 1.38
N PRO A 558 -18.76 20.78 1.32
CA PRO A 558 -17.46 20.63 1.95
C PRO A 558 -16.40 21.51 1.27
N VAL A 559 -15.56 22.18 2.08
CA VAL A 559 -14.48 23.04 1.59
C VAL A 559 -13.12 22.45 1.98
N SER A 560 -12.16 22.54 1.05
CA SER A 560 -10.74 22.21 1.27
C SER A 560 -9.93 23.49 1.41
N LEU A 561 -9.23 23.66 2.52
CA LEU A 561 -8.52 24.87 2.92
C LEU A 561 -7.01 24.62 2.97
N ALA A 562 -6.27 25.32 2.11
CA ALA A 562 -4.81 25.30 2.07
C ALA A 562 -4.25 26.54 2.80
N PHE A 563 -3.29 26.31 3.69
CA PHE A 563 -2.62 27.40 4.42
C PHE A 563 -1.58 28.10 3.54
N PHE A 564 -1.54 29.44 3.60
CA PHE A 564 -0.66 30.23 2.75
C PHE A 564 0.75 30.43 3.38
N THR A 565 0.83 30.64 4.70
CA THR A 565 2.11 30.84 5.42
C THR A 565 2.55 29.57 6.15
N LYS A 566 3.86 29.26 6.07
CA LYS A 566 4.47 28.06 6.69
C LYS A 566 4.66 28.16 8.21
N ASP A 567 4.79 29.38 8.74
CA ASP A 567 4.95 29.62 10.18
C ASP A 567 3.62 29.44 10.90
N ASN A 568 3.31 28.19 11.26
CA ASN A 568 2.07 27.81 11.91
C ASN A 568 2.31 26.64 12.90
N PRO A 569 1.92 26.76 14.18
CA PRO A 569 1.95 25.67 15.16
C PRO A 569 1.16 24.40 14.74
N LEU A 570 0.16 24.52 13.86
CA LEU A 570 -0.52 23.37 13.26
C LEU A 570 0.32 22.71 12.15
N LEU A 571 1.00 23.50 11.32
CA LEU A 571 1.89 23.03 10.24
C LEU A 571 3.29 22.67 10.74
N SER A 572 3.58 22.93 12.02
CA SER A 572 4.83 22.54 12.63
C SER A 572 4.84 21.02 12.78
N ALA A 573 5.93 20.41 12.35
CA ALA A 573 6.13 18.99 12.50
C ALA A 573 6.07 18.58 13.97
N ARG A 574 5.27 17.56 14.28
CA ARG A 574 5.12 17.02 15.62
C ARG A 574 5.66 15.61 15.66
N LYS A 575 6.71 15.43 16.46
CA LYS A 575 7.29 14.12 16.74
C LYS A 575 6.24 13.20 17.34
N LEU A 576 6.12 11.99 16.77
CA LEU A 576 5.21 10.97 17.27
C LEU A 576 5.78 10.38 18.56
N PRO A 577 5.05 10.42 19.68
CA PRO A 577 5.52 9.87 20.94
C PRO A 577 5.49 8.32 20.94
N ALA A 578 6.51 7.72 21.55
CA ALA A 578 6.54 6.31 21.98
C ALA A 578 6.02 5.26 20.97
N LEU A 579 6.52 5.32 19.74
CA LEU A 579 6.35 4.22 18.79
C LEU A 579 7.08 2.96 19.30
N PRO A 580 6.58 1.74 18.99
CA PRO A 580 7.26 0.52 19.42
C PRO A 580 8.69 0.48 18.86
N GLU A 581 9.64 0.02 19.68
CA GLU A 581 11.05 -0.15 19.27
C GLU A 581 11.17 -1.02 18.01
N ARG A 582 10.18 -1.89 17.77
CA ARG A 582 10.00 -2.64 16.52
C ARG A 582 8.56 -2.63 16.04
N VAL A 583 8.33 -2.10 14.84
CA VAL A 583 7.04 -2.23 14.14
C VAL A 583 7.01 -3.58 13.41
N PRO A 584 6.14 -4.54 13.80
CA PRO A 584 6.03 -5.81 13.11
C PRO A 584 5.48 -5.61 11.69
N LEU A 585 5.89 -6.44 10.73
CA LEU A 585 5.36 -6.43 9.36
C LEU A 585 4.87 -7.85 9.01
N PRO A 586 3.62 -8.22 9.35
CA PRO A 586 3.08 -9.54 9.03
C PRO A 586 3.15 -9.83 7.52
N LEU A 587 3.62 -11.02 7.17
CA LEU A 587 3.60 -11.51 5.79
C LEU A 587 2.28 -12.20 5.50
N SER A 588 1.67 -11.91 4.35
CA SER A 588 0.35 -12.45 3.96
C SER A 588 0.41 -13.60 2.95
N ARG A 589 1.60 -14.15 2.70
CA ARG A 589 1.84 -15.24 1.75
C ARG A 589 2.19 -16.52 2.49
N CYS A 590 1.56 -17.62 2.15
CA CYS A 590 1.91 -18.94 2.66
C CYS A 590 3.37 -19.26 2.31
N PRO A 591 4.17 -19.81 3.24
CA PRO A 591 5.48 -20.34 2.91
C PRO A 591 5.39 -21.38 1.79
N VAL A 592 6.41 -21.43 0.94
CA VAL A 592 6.58 -22.54 -0.01
C VAL A 592 6.94 -23.83 0.73
N ALA A 593 6.77 -24.99 0.08
CA ALA A 593 7.20 -26.26 0.67
C ALA A 593 8.70 -26.19 1.02
N PRO A 594 9.10 -26.65 2.22
CA PRO A 594 10.51 -26.72 2.58
C PRO A 594 11.25 -27.65 1.62
N LEU A 595 12.37 -27.18 1.09
CA LEU A 595 13.24 -28.01 0.27
C LEU A 595 14.08 -28.89 1.19
N LEU A 596 13.85 -30.20 1.12
CA LEU A 596 14.60 -31.24 1.81
C LEU A 596 15.35 -32.06 0.75
N HIS A 597 16.64 -32.33 0.96
CA HIS A 597 17.46 -33.08 0.01
C HIS A 597 18.60 -33.84 0.69
N SER A 598 19.24 -34.70 -0.11
CA SER A 598 20.46 -35.44 0.26
C SER A 598 20.34 -36.30 1.53
N PRO A 599 19.33 -37.19 1.64
CA PRO A 599 19.33 -38.15 2.73
C PRO A 599 20.55 -39.06 2.56
N SER A 600 21.32 -39.22 3.62
CA SER A 600 22.49 -40.09 3.64
C SER A 600 22.71 -40.63 5.04
N GLY A 601 23.57 -41.62 5.16
CA GLY A 601 24.00 -42.09 6.45
C GLY A 601 25.34 -42.78 6.42
N ASN A 602 26.01 -42.76 7.56
CA ASN A 602 27.32 -43.38 7.77
C ASN A 602 27.27 -44.24 9.02
N ALA A 603 28.04 -45.33 9.03
CA ALA A 603 28.29 -46.04 10.28
C ALA A 603 29.08 -45.13 11.23
N VAL A 604 28.78 -45.18 12.53
CA VAL A 604 29.57 -44.47 13.53
C VAL A 604 30.86 -45.27 13.77
N ASP A 605 32.00 -44.57 13.70
CA ASP A 605 33.33 -45.17 13.86
C ASP A 605 33.45 -45.99 15.17
N PHE A 606 33.76 -47.28 15.02
CA PHE A 606 34.00 -48.20 16.15
C PHE A 606 35.36 -47.94 16.81
N ARG A 607 35.42 -46.97 17.74
CA ARG A 607 36.70 -46.53 18.37
C ARG A 607 36.95 -47.06 19.78
N ASP A 608 35.92 -47.52 20.49
CA ASP A 608 36.00 -47.82 21.94
C ASP A 608 35.86 -49.30 22.32
N GLY A 609 35.81 -50.22 21.36
CA GLY A 609 35.64 -51.66 21.63
C GLY A 609 34.24 -52.05 22.14
N ASN A 610 33.30 -51.11 22.19
CA ASN A 610 31.91 -51.34 22.55
C ASN A 610 31.12 -51.87 21.34
N LEU A 611 30.79 -53.17 21.35
CA LEU A 611 30.07 -53.84 20.26
C LEU A 611 28.73 -53.18 19.90
N ALA A 612 28.01 -52.60 20.86
CA ALA A 612 26.75 -51.92 20.60
C ALA A 612 26.91 -50.69 19.68
N GLY A 613 28.13 -50.13 19.60
CA GLY A 613 28.48 -49.03 18.69
C GLY A 613 28.44 -49.44 17.22
N LEU A 614 28.62 -50.72 16.89
CA LEU A 614 28.56 -51.22 15.50
C LEU A 614 27.15 -51.14 14.89
N LEU A 615 26.12 -50.99 15.73
CA LEU A 615 24.74 -50.78 15.30
C LEU A 615 24.39 -49.29 15.20
N GLN A 616 25.28 -48.40 15.61
CA GLN A 616 25.02 -46.97 15.56
C GLN A 616 25.34 -46.42 14.17
N TRP A 617 24.44 -45.61 13.66
CA TRP A 617 24.62 -44.91 12.40
C TRP A 617 24.15 -43.46 12.52
N GLU A 618 24.71 -42.64 11.64
CA GLU A 618 24.32 -41.26 11.49
C GLU A 618 23.27 -41.16 10.39
N PHE A 619 22.13 -40.54 10.67
CA PHE A 619 21.19 -40.11 9.63
C PHE A 619 21.38 -38.62 9.36
N ARG A 620 21.59 -38.29 8.08
CA ARG A 620 21.90 -36.93 7.61
C ARG A 620 20.90 -36.52 6.55
N PHE A 621 20.41 -35.30 6.63
CA PHE A 621 19.68 -34.68 5.52
C PHE A 621 19.88 -33.17 5.54
N SER A 622 19.70 -32.54 4.39
CA SER A 622 19.84 -31.10 4.26
C SER A 622 18.50 -30.42 4.07
N TYR A 623 18.37 -29.22 4.62
CA TYR A 623 17.25 -28.31 4.38
C TYR A 623 17.77 -26.96 3.85
N SER A 624 16.91 -26.25 3.12
CA SER A 624 17.20 -24.89 2.67
C SER A 624 16.82 -23.85 3.72
N ARG A 625 17.62 -22.79 3.82
CA ARG A 625 17.38 -21.60 4.66
C ARG A 625 15.91 -21.15 4.57
N ILE A 626 15.35 -20.80 5.72
CA ILE A 626 14.01 -20.21 5.84
C ILE A 626 14.07 -18.74 6.21
N ASN A 627 12.94 -18.05 6.03
CA ASN A 627 12.80 -16.66 6.42
C ASN A 627 12.78 -16.55 7.95
N ARG A 628 13.19 -15.41 8.49
CA ARG A 628 13.30 -15.21 9.96
C ARG A 628 11.96 -15.22 10.69
N HIS A 629 10.88 -14.90 9.99
CA HIS A 629 9.51 -14.99 10.52
C HIS A 629 8.96 -16.42 10.49
N ASP A 630 9.74 -17.36 9.98
CA ASP A 630 9.35 -18.74 9.79
C ASP A 630 9.94 -19.66 10.86
N ARG A 631 9.21 -20.73 11.15
CA ARG A 631 9.66 -21.89 11.93
C ARG A 631 9.39 -23.13 11.11
N MET A 632 10.33 -24.06 11.09
CA MET A 632 10.11 -25.39 10.54
C MET A 632 9.68 -26.35 11.64
N ASP A 633 8.59 -27.06 11.41
CA ASP A 633 8.14 -28.19 12.21
C ASP A 633 8.48 -29.46 11.43
N PHE A 634 9.37 -30.29 11.98
CA PHE A 634 9.81 -31.55 11.38
C PHE A 634 9.12 -32.74 12.04
N THR A 635 8.83 -33.76 11.24
CA THR A 635 8.38 -35.08 11.70
C THR A 635 9.22 -36.15 11.01
N VAL A 636 9.81 -37.03 11.82
CA VAL A 636 10.61 -38.17 11.35
C VAL A 636 9.75 -39.42 11.40
N TYR A 637 9.79 -40.24 10.35
CA TYR A 637 9.05 -41.49 10.25
C TYR A 637 10.01 -42.67 10.13
N ASP A 638 9.60 -43.80 10.71
CA ASP A 638 10.37 -45.05 10.71
C ASP A 638 10.20 -45.88 9.41
N HIS A 639 9.48 -45.32 8.43
CA HIS A 639 9.28 -45.84 7.07
C HIS A 639 8.63 -44.73 6.22
N GLN A 640 8.50 -44.98 4.92
CA GLN A 640 7.75 -44.10 4.03
C GLN A 640 6.30 -43.98 4.53
N PRO A 641 5.82 -42.78 4.92
CA PRO A 641 4.41 -42.61 5.26
C PRO A 641 3.56 -42.85 4.01
N GLU A 642 2.39 -43.47 4.19
CA GLU A 642 1.43 -43.59 3.08
C GLU A 642 1.10 -42.19 2.55
N PRO A 643 1.04 -42.01 1.21
CA PRO A 643 0.70 -40.73 0.64
C PRO A 643 -0.66 -40.30 1.18
N PHE A 644 -0.71 -39.11 1.76
CA PHE A 644 -1.96 -38.48 2.11
C PHE A 644 -2.81 -38.36 0.85
N GLU A 645 -4.02 -38.91 0.86
CA GLU A 645 -5.06 -38.27 0.07
C GLU A 645 -5.19 -36.88 0.67
N SER A 646 -4.70 -35.86 -0.04
CA SER A 646 -4.98 -34.46 0.25
C SER A 646 -6.50 -34.33 0.28
N GLY A 647 -7.05 -34.46 1.49
CA GLY A 647 -8.47 -34.48 1.73
C GLY A 647 -9.02 -33.19 1.18
N SER A 648 -9.71 -33.28 0.05
CA SER A 648 -10.48 -32.19 -0.50
C SER A 648 -11.58 -31.88 0.51
N GLY A 649 -11.27 -31.02 1.46
CA GLY A 649 -12.24 -30.35 2.31
C GLY A 649 -13.11 -29.49 1.39
N GLN A 650 -14.02 -30.14 0.66
CA GLN A 650 -15.06 -29.54 -0.17
C GLN A 650 -16.01 -28.79 0.76
N LYS A 651 -15.59 -27.63 1.24
CA LYS A 651 -16.53 -26.55 1.46
C LYS A 651 -16.59 -25.78 0.15
N ASN A 652 -17.79 -25.71 -0.43
CA ASN A 652 -18.07 -24.90 -1.61
C ASN A 652 -17.87 -23.42 -1.25
N PHE A 653 -16.64 -22.93 -1.37
CA PHE A 653 -16.35 -21.51 -1.44
C PHE A 653 -16.66 -21.08 -2.87
N GLY A 654 -17.81 -20.42 -3.08
CA GLY A 654 -18.26 -19.96 -4.41
C GLY A 654 -17.25 -19.01 -5.04
N ALA A 655 -16.67 -18.12 -4.24
CA ALA A 655 -15.63 -17.18 -4.68
C ALA A 655 -14.31 -17.85 -5.12
N PHE A 656 -14.05 -19.13 -4.79
CA PHE A 656 -12.91 -19.86 -5.38
C PHE A 656 -13.08 -19.99 -6.89
N ASP A 657 -14.28 -20.38 -7.32
CA ASP A 657 -14.54 -20.65 -8.73
C ASP A 657 -14.51 -19.35 -9.53
N ASP A 658 -15.09 -18.27 -8.99
CA ASP A 658 -15.07 -16.97 -9.68
C ASP A 658 -13.65 -16.40 -9.79
N LEU A 659 -12.83 -16.53 -8.73
CA LEU A 659 -11.45 -16.06 -8.77
C LEU A 659 -10.58 -16.90 -9.72
N ALA A 660 -10.78 -18.22 -9.74
CA ALA A 660 -10.14 -19.11 -10.71
C ALA A 660 -10.55 -18.75 -12.14
N GLN A 661 -11.82 -18.46 -12.39
CA GLN A 661 -12.32 -18.01 -13.69
C GLN A 661 -11.69 -16.66 -14.09
N LEU A 662 -11.68 -15.67 -13.19
CA LEU A 662 -11.07 -14.35 -13.42
C LEU A 662 -9.60 -14.49 -13.83
N LEU A 663 -8.79 -15.19 -13.04
CA LEU A 663 -7.35 -15.31 -13.26
C LEU A 663 -7.00 -16.17 -14.49
N HIS A 664 -7.75 -17.24 -14.76
CA HIS A 664 -7.47 -18.11 -15.90
C HIS A 664 -7.92 -17.51 -17.23
N LEU A 665 -8.95 -16.65 -17.23
CA LEU A 665 -9.42 -15.95 -18.42
C LEU A 665 -8.65 -14.67 -18.70
N GLN A 666 -8.06 -14.07 -17.68
CA GLN A 666 -7.35 -12.80 -17.77
C GLN A 666 -6.32 -12.75 -18.91
N PRO A 667 -5.41 -13.73 -19.12
CA PRO A 667 -4.46 -13.68 -20.24
C PRO A 667 -5.13 -13.64 -21.63
N ARG A 668 -6.25 -14.34 -21.80
CA ARG A 668 -7.02 -14.34 -23.06
C ARG A 668 -7.78 -13.03 -23.25
N MET A 669 -8.31 -12.46 -22.18
CA MET A 669 -8.90 -11.12 -22.21
C MET A 669 -7.84 -10.06 -22.50
N GLN A 670 -6.60 -10.23 -22.02
CA GLN A 670 -5.48 -9.32 -22.26
C GLN A 670 -5.10 -9.15 -23.73
N GLU A 671 -5.23 -10.19 -24.56
CA GLU A 671 -5.05 -10.08 -26.01
C GLU A 671 -6.08 -9.11 -26.65
N THR A 672 -7.27 -8.99 -26.05
CA THR A 672 -8.31 -8.03 -26.46
C THR A 672 -8.12 -6.66 -25.80
N ILE A 673 -7.44 -6.59 -24.64
CA ILE A 673 -7.15 -5.34 -23.90
C ILE A 673 -6.14 -4.45 -24.60
N GLY A 674 -5.18 -5.02 -25.32
CA GLY A 674 -4.30 -4.22 -26.19
C GLY A 674 -5.08 -3.41 -27.24
N ALA A 675 -6.30 -3.85 -27.60
CA ALA A 675 -7.19 -3.10 -28.49
C ALA A 675 -8.00 -2.01 -27.76
N LEU A 676 -8.14 -2.07 -26.43
CA LEU A 676 -8.83 -1.04 -25.65
C LEU A 676 -8.07 0.28 -25.57
N THR A 677 -6.73 0.24 -25.59
CA THR A 677 -5.89 1.44 -25.41
C THR A 677 -5.98 2.45 -26.54
N GLY A 678 -6.66 2.10 -27.64
CA GLY A 678 -6.89 2.95 -28.81
C GLY A 678 -8.35 3.31 -29.06
N ILE A 679 -9.27 2.94 -28.16
CA ILE A 679 -10.68 3.27 -28.29
C ILE A 679 -10.90 4.75 -27.97
N THR A 680 -11.45 5.48 -28.94
CA THR A 680 -11.82 6.90 -28.85
C THR A 680 -13.25 7.07 -29.39
N GLY A 681 -13.80 8.29 -29.28
CA GLY A 681 -15.11 8.61 -29.88
C GLY A 681 -15.21 8.44 -31.40
N GLU A 682 -14.09 8.20 -32.08
CA GLU A 682 -13.99 8.00 -33.53
C GLU A 682 -13.68 6.55 -33.93
N SER A 683 -13.63 5.62 -32.96
CA SER A 683 -13.29 4.23 -33.23
C SER A 683 -14.39 3.48 -34.02
N PRO A 684 -14.02 2.52 -34.88
CA PRO A 684 -14.97 1.69 -35.63
C PRO A 684 -15.96 0.92 -34.74
N ASP A 685 -17.20 0.74 -35.22
CA ASP A 685 -18.29 0.08 -34.48
C ASP A 685 -17.96 -1.35 -34.04
N ASP A 686 -17.18 -2.09 -34.82
CA ASP A 686 -16.73 -3.45 -34.49
C ASP A 686 -15.72 -3.46 -33.34
N ALA A 687 -14.79 -2.50 -33.31
CA ALA A 687 -13.84 -2.32 -32.22
C ALA A 687 -14.55 -1.89 -30.92
N VAL A 688 -15.51 -0.96 -31.00
CA VAL A 688 -16.33 -0.54 -29.86
C VAL A 688 -17.19 -1.70 -29.35
N SER A 689 -17.76 -2.51 -30.24
CA SER A 689 -18.56 -3.67 -29.86
C SER A 689 -17.74 -4.74 -29.14
N ALA A 690 -16.55 -5.07 -29.66
CA ALA A 690 -15.63 -6.02 -29.02
C ALA A 690 -15.18 -5.53 -27.63
N ALA A 691 -14.90 -4.22 -27.49
CA ALA A 691 -14.57 -3.60 -26.21
C ALA A 691 -15.70 -3.75 -25.19
N LYS A 692 -16.96 -3.45 -25.58
CA LYS A 692 -18.15 -3.62 -24.73
C LYS A 692 -18.34 -5.09 -24.33
N VAL A 693 -18.15 -6.05 -25.24
CA VAL A 693 -18.26 -7.50 -24.94
C VAL A 693 -17.25 -7.91 -23.87
N MET A 694 -15.99 -7.50 -24.01
CA MET A 694 -14.94 -7.83 -23.04
C MET A 694 -15.17 -7.18 -21.68
N LEU A 695 -15.47 -5.88 -21.64
CA LEU A 695 -15.72 -5.16 -20.37
C LEU A 695 -16.97 -5.70 -19.65
N ASN A 696 -18.01 -6.11 -20.37
CA ASN A 696 -19.16 -6.80 -19.79
C ASN A 696 -18.77 -8.17 -19.20
N ALA A 697 -17.97 -8.96 -19.92
CA ALA A 697 -17.48 -10.25 -19.43
C ALA A 697 -16.65 -10.07 -18.14
N TYR A 698 -15.70 -9.13 -18.14
CA TYR A 698 -14.84 -8.87 -16.99
C TYR A 698 -15.64 -8.33 -15.79
N THR A 699 -16.39 -7.23 -15.97
CA THR A 699 -17.18 -6.64 -14.87
C THR A 699 -18.26 -7.60 -14.36
N GLY A 700 -18.79 -8.49 -15.21
CA GLY A 700 -19.70 -9.56 -14.81
C GLY A 700 -19.05 -10.62 -13.93
N LEU A 701 -17.83 -11.05 -14.26
CA LEU A 701 -17.06 -11.98 -13.41
C LEU A 701 -16.69 -11.35 -12.06
N VAL A 702 -16.28 -10.07 -12.07
CA VAL A 702 -16.03 -9.32 -10.82
C VAL A 702 -17.31 -9.21 -9.98
N GLU A 703 -18.45 -8.95 -10.61
CA GLU A 703 -19.73 -8.87 -9.90
C GLU A 703 -20.13 -10.21 -9.27
N ASN A 704 -19.93 -11.33 -9.98
CA ASN A 704 -20.16 -12.67 -9.42
C ASN A 704 -19.27 -12.92 -8.20
N PHE A 705 -17.98 -12.61 -8.33
CA PHE A 705 -17.02 -12.73 -7.24
C PHE A 705 -17.44 -11.88 -6.03
N ILE A 706 -17.78 -10.61 -6.23
CA ILE A 706 -18.31 -9.76 -5.14
C ILE A 706 -19.58 -10.40 -4.57
N ASN A 707 -20.53 -10.88 -5.36
CA ASN A 707 -21.75 -11.46 -4.81
C ASN A 707 -21.52 -12.75 -3.99
N HIS A 708 -20.48 -13.54 -4.31
CA HIS A 708 -20.09 -14.73 -3.54
C HIS A 708 -19.12 -14.47 -2.38
N ILE A 709 -18.54 -13.27 -2.29
CA ILE A 709 -17.80 -12.82 -1.11
C ILE A 709 -18.81 -12.42 -0.02
N ALA A 710 -19.30 -13.38 0.79
CA ALA A 710 -19.97 -13.02 2.04
C ALA A 710 -18.91 -12.77 3.11
N ILE A 711 -18.99 -11.62 3.81
CA ILE A 711 -18.06 -11.27 4.89
C ILE A 711 -17.98 -12.44 5.90
N ASP A 712 -19.12 -13.05 6.27
CA ASP A 712 -19.20 -14.20 7.19
C ASP A 712 -18.46 -15.47 6.69
N ASP A 713 -18.27 -15.66 5.38
CA ASP A 713 -17.46 -16.74 4.81
C ASP A 713 -15.94 -16.49 4.95
N PHE A 714 -15.50 -15.25 5.19
CA PHE A 714 -14.10 -14.93 5.52
C PHE A 714 -13.79 -15.05 7.03
N TRP A 715 -14.83 -14.96 7.88
CA TRP A 715 -14.69 -14.97 9.35
C TRP A 715 -15.02 -16.32 9.98
N GLY A 716 -16.01 -17.04 9.43
CA GLY A 716 -16.54 -18.28 10.02
C GLY A 716 -15.75 -19.53 9.68
N VAL A 717 -14.90 -19.47 8.66
CA VAL A 717 -14.04 -20.59 8.30
C VAL A 717 -12.66 -20.35 8.90
N ASN A 718 -12.56 -20.61 10.20
CA ASN A 718 -11.53 -21.56 10.62
C ASN A 718 -11.81 -22.83 9.81
N LEU A 719 -11.38 -22.84 8.54
CA LEU A 719 -10.84 -24.07 8.01
C LEU A 719 -9.72 -24.30 9.01
N SER A 720 -9.97 -25.19 9.97
CA SER A 720 -8.91 -25.95 10.59
C SER A 720 -8.12 -26.49 9.41
N GLY A 721 -7.18 -25.65 8.96
CA GLY A 721 -6.47 -25.87 7.72
C GLY A 721 -5.69 -27.10 8.01
N TYR A 722 -5.97 -28.15 7.24
CA TYR A 722 -5.30 -29.43 7.33
C TYR A 722 -4.75 -29.63 8.75
N GLU A 723 -5.60 -30.01 9.71
CA GLU A 723 -5.08 -30.94 10.70
C GLU A 723 -4.68 -32.13 9.85
N ASN A 724 -3.44 -32.10 9.38
CA ASN A 724 -2.75 -33.26 8.90
C ASN A 724 -2.95 -34.20 10.07
N GLY A 725 -3.89 -35.14 9.95
CA GLY A 725 -3.82 -36.41 10.63
C GLY A 725 -2.58 -37.11 10.09
N ALA A 726 -1.43 -36.45 10.24
CA ALA A 726 -0.15 -37.00 9.92
C ALA A 726 -0.08 -38.30 10.70
N PRO A 727 0.27 -39.41 10.04
CA PRO A 727 0.53 -40.63 10.79
C PRO A 727 1.49 -40.25 11.90
N GLU A 728 1.24 -40.80 13.09
CA GLU A 728 2.06 -40.51 14.26
C GLU A 728 3.52 -40.78 13.88
N GLY A 729 4.31 -39.70 13.83
CA GLY A 729 5.73 -39.80 13.50
C GLY A 729 6.47 -40.53 14.62
N LEU A 730 7.67 -41.02 14.31
CA LEU A 730 8.57 -41.59 15.31
C LEU A 730 8.90 -40.56 16.40
N PHE A 731 9.15 -39.31 15.99
CA PHE A 731 9.24 -38.12 16.83
C PHE A 731 9.12 -36.83 15.98
N SER A 732 8.94 -35.70 16.64
CA SER A 732 8.87 -34.38 16.00
C SER A 732 9.76 -33.37 16.72
N PHE A 733 10.29 -32.40 15.97
CA PHE A 733 11.09 -31.31 16.52
C PHE A 733 10.82 -30.02 15.75
N THR A 734 11.22 -28.89 16.34
CA THR A 734 11.10 -27.58 15.68
C THR A 734 12.46 -26.95 15.47
N LEU A 735 12.58 -26.17 14.40
CA LEU A 735 13.79 -25.43 14.04
C LEU A 735 13.43 -23.98 13.73
N LYS A 736 14.21 -23.04 14.27
CA LYS A 736 14.11 -21.61 13.98
C LYS A 736 15.48 -21.04 13.66
N GLU A 737 15.62 -20.36 12.52
CA GLU A 737 16.80 -19.56 12.22
C GLU A 737 16.63 -18.12 12.75
N GLY A 738 17.71 -17.51 13.19
CA GLY A 738 17.69 -16.14 13.71
C GLY A 738 19.07 -15.52 13.73
N ILE A 739 19.20 -14.32 14.27
CA ILE A 739 20.48 -13.65 14.48
C ILE A 739 20.65 -13.24 15.94
N THR A 740 21.90 -13.17 16.40
CA THR A 740 22.23 -12.64 17.72
C THR A 740 23.59 -11.97 17.72
N THR A 741 23.90 -11.25 18.79
CA THR A 741 25.22 -10.65 18.97
C THR A 741 26.19 -11.66 19.58
N ILE A 742 27.25 -12.00 18.84
CA ILE A 742 28.34 -12.88 19.31
C ILE A 742 29.66 -12.12 19.22
N GLY A 743 30.22 -11.76 20.37
CA GLY A 743 31.44 -10.94 20.42
C GLY A 743 31.21 -9.56 19.82
N ASN A 744 31.91 -9.25 18.72
CA ASN A 744 31.80 -7.98 17.99
C ASN A 744 30.89 -8.07 16.74
N THR A 745 30.29 -9.23 16.48
CA THR A 745 29.37 -9.42 15.34
C THR A 745 27.94 -9.27 15.86
N GLU A 746 27.26 -8.18 15.48
CA GLU A 746 25.91 -7.85 15.97
C GLU A 746 24.81 -8.72 15.34
N ASP A 747 25.07 -9.31 14.17
CA ASP A 747 24.14 -10.05 13.31
C ASP A 747 24.58 -11.50 13.02
N ALA A 748 25.19 -12.17 13.99
CA ALA A 748 25.67 -13.54 13.81
C ALA A 748 24.52 -14.53 13.60
N VAL A 749 24.62 -15.40 12.59
CA VAL A 749 23.60 -16.39 12.25
C VAL A 749 23.49 -17.46 13.34
N THR A 750 22.26 -17.76 13.74
CA THR A 750 21.94 -18.79 14.74
C THR A 750 20.84 -19.73 14.27
N VAL A 751 20.91 -20.99 14.72
CA VAL A 751 19.84 -21.98 14.52
C VAL A 751 19.46 -22.58 15.87
N THR A 752 18.20 -22.46 16.23
CA THR A 752 17.63 -23.02 17.46
C THR A 752 16.80 -24.24 17.12
N ILE A 753 17.13 -25.38 17.75
CA ILE A 753 16.38 -26.63 17.65
C ILE A 753 15.72 -26.90 19.00
N ALA A 754 14.47 -27.35 18.98
CA ALA A 754 13.75 -27.81 20.17
C ALA A 754 13.12 -29.17 19.92
N LEU A 755 13.49 -30.14 20.76
CA LEU A 755 13.06 -31.53 20.78
C LEU A 755 12.61 -31.88 22.21
N SER A 756 11.66 -32.80 22.38
CA SER A 756 11.24 -33.19 23.73
C SER A 756 12.39 -33.83 24.52
N THR A 757 12.40 -33.72 25.85
CA THR A 757 13.45 -34.35 26.68
C THR A 757 13.44 -35.88 26.53
N GLU A 758 12.26 -36.49 26.44
CA GLU A 758 12.08 -37.93 26.20
C GLU A 758 12.69 -38.37 24.86
N ASP A 759 12.38 -37.65 23.78
CA ASP A 759 12.92 -37.96 22.45
C ASP A 759 14.44 -37.70 22.38
N THR A 760 14.94 -36.69 23.11
CA THR A 760 16.38 -36.40 23.18
C THR A 760 17.13 -37.55 23.83
N GLU A 761 16.60 -38.14 24.90
CA GLU A 761 17.20 -39.31 25.55
C GLU A 761 17.16 -40.56 24.67
N LYS A 762 16.08 -40.74 23.89
CA LYS A 762 15.86 -41.93 23.06
C LYS A 762 16.60 -41.89 21.72
N TYR A 763 16.55 -40.78 21.01
CA TYR A 763 17.05 -40.66 19.63
C TYR A 763 18.32 -39.80 19.51
N GLY A 764 18.68 -39.09 20.58
CA GLY A 764 19.78 -38.12 20.62
C GLY A 764 19.36 -36.72 20.16
N PHE A 765 20.13 -35.72 20.59
CA PHE A 765 19.93 -34.35 20.15
C PHE A 765 20.61 -34.13 18.78
N PRO A 766 19.93 -33.57 17.78
CA PRO A 766 20.54 -33.35 16.47
C PRO A 766 21.62 -32.29 16.50
N GLU A 767 22.65 -32.52 15.69
CA GLU A 767 23.67 -31.54 15.34
C GLU A 767 23.33 -30.86 14.00
N ILE A 768 23.90 -29.68 13.77
CA ILE A 768 23.74 -28.95 12.53
C ILE A 768 25.11 -28.58 11.95
N GLU A 769 25.27 -28.75 10.64
CA GLU A 769 26.49 -28.48 9.90
C GLU A 769 26.23 -27.47 8.76
N ILE A 770 27.15 -26.53 8.60
CA ILE A 770 27.25 -25.67 7.41
C ILE A 770 28.63 -25.90 6.83
N GLU A 771 28.68 -26.27 5.54
CA GLU A 771 29.94 -26.57 4.84
C GLU A 771 30.95 -25.42 4.99
N ALA A 772 32.20 -25.75 5.33
CA ALA A 772 33.30 -24.82 5.60
C ALA A 772 33.18 -23.95 6.88
N TYR A 773 32.21 -24.22 7.76
CA TYR A 773 32.09 -23.58 9.07
C TYR A 773 32.14 -24.59 10.20
N GLN A 774 32.73 -24.17 11.33
CA GLN A 774 32.67 -24.89 12.58
C GLN A 774 31.40 -24.49 13.34
N THR A 775 30.57 -25.47 13.67
CA THR A 775 29.37 -25.30 14.52
C THR A 775 29.75 -25.20 15.99
N VAL A 776 29.18 -24.23 16.70
CA VAL A 776 29.41 -24.00 18.13
C VAL A 776 28.08 -23.86 18.86
N LEU A 777 27.92 -24.57 19.97
CA LEU A 777 26.74 -24.46 20.84
C LEU A 777 26.78 -23.13 21.63
N HIS A 778 25.74 -22.32 21.48
CA HIS A 778 25.56 -21.07 22.19
C HIS A 778 25.04 -21.33 23.61
N LYS A 779 25.84 -20.99 24.63
CA LYS A 779 25.54 -21.31 26.05
C LYS A 779 24.67 -20.26 26.78
N ASN A 780 24.05 -19.30 26.07
CA ASN A 780 23.47 -18.11 26.69
C ASN A 780 21.94 -17.96 26.59
N THR A 781 21.21 -19.00 26.18
CA THR A 781 19.74 -19.01 26.26
C THR A 781 19.29 -19.54 27.61
N GLU A 782 18.18 -18.99 28.15
CA GLU A 782 17.43 -19.63 29.23
C GLU A 782 17.33 -21.13 28.91
N VAL A 783 17.81 -21.99 29.81
CA VAL A 783 17.88 -23.44 29.57
C VAL A 783 16.47 -23.99 29.53
N ILE A 784 15.84 -23.95 28.35
CA ILE A 784 14.62 -24.71 28.08
C ILE A 784 15.09 -26.16 27.92
N PRO A 785 14.69 -27.09 28.81
CA PRO A 785 15.05 -28.50 28.67
C PRO A 785 14.65 -29.01 27.29
N GLY A 786 15.59 -29.62 26.56
CA GLY A 786 15.35 -30.11 25.19
C GLY A 786 15.54 -29.09 24.07
N SER A 787 16.12 -27.91 24.33
CA SER A 787 16.47 -26.94 23.28
C SER A 787 17.97 -26.62 23.24
N GLY A 788 18.49 -26.39 22.03
CA GLY A 788 19.87 -26.00 21.77
C GLY A 788 19.95 -24.96 20.65
N THR A 789 20.73 -23.90 20.87
CA THR A 789 21.01 -22.86 19.88
C THR A 789 22.45 -22.96 19.41
N TYR A 790 22.67 -23.02 18.10
CA TYR A 790 23.99 -23.08 17.47
C TYR A 790 24.33 -21.77 16.76
N TYR A 791 25.61 -21.44 16.70
CA TYR A 791 26.17 -20.41 15.82
C TYR A 791 27.39 -20.96 15.07
N PHE A 792 27.76 -20.34 13.96
CA PHE A 792 28.76 -20.87 13.04
C PHE A 792 29.98 -19.96 12.95
N THR A 793 31.18 -20.55 12.89
CA THR A 793 32.43 -19.80 12.84
C THR A 793 33.36 -20.29 11.74
N ARG A 794 34.11 -19.38 11.12
CA ARG A 794 35.22 -19.71 10.21
C ARG A 794 36.43 -18.90 10.63
N ASP A 795 37.56 -19.57 10.83
CA ASP A 795 38.79 -18.98 11.37
C ASP A 795 38.58 -18.22 12.69
N GLY A 796 37.66 -18.71 13.53
CA GLY A 796 37.30 -18.10 14.82
C GLY A 796 36.39 -16.87 14.74
N LYS A 797 35.95 -16.44 13.56
CA LYS A 797 34.99 -15.35 13.37
C LYS A 797 33.57 -15.88 13.19
N PRO A 798 32.55 -15.35 13.90
CA PRO A 798 31.15 -15.70 13.67
C PRO A 798 30.70 -15.34 12.25
N LEU A 799 29.94 -16.24 11.62
CA LEU A 799 29.27 -16.00 10.35
C LEU A 799 28.19 -14.92 10.55
N SER A 800 28.39 -13.75 9.97
CA SER A 800 27.35 -12.71 9.94
C SER A 800 26.28 -13.05 8.90
N PHE A 801 25.09 -12.46 9.07
CA PHE A 801 24.02 -12.63 8.10
C PHE A 801 24.41 -12.11 6.71
N ALA A 802 25.00 -10.91 6.66
CA ALA A 802 25.45 -10.31 5.40
C ALA A 802 26.48 -11.17 4.66
N GLU A 803 27.39 -11.83 5.39
CA GLU A 803 28.35 -12.76 4.80
C GLU A 803 27.67 -14.03 4.27
N ALA A 804 26.70 -14.58 5.00
CA ALA A 804 25.95 -15.75 4.56
C ALA A 804 25.17 -15.49 3.26
N GLU A 805 24.61 -14.29 3.11
CA GLU A 805 23.94 -13.84 1.89
C GLU A 805 24.90 -13.64 0.73
N ALA A 806 25.97 -12.88 0.95
CA ALA A 806 26.96 -12.60 -0.10
C ALA A 806 27.62 -13.88 -0.64
N ALA A 807 27.77 -14.90 0.20
CA ALA A 807 28.31 -16.20 -0.17
C ALA A 807 27.25 -17.20 -0.70
N GLY A 808 25.96 -16.84 -0.74
CA GLY A 808 24.89 -17.72 -1.23
C GLY A 808 24.71 -18.99 -0.40
N ILE A 809 24.95 -18.92 0.91
CA ILE A 809 24.89 -20.09 1.80
C ILE A 809 23.42 -20.41 2.12
N ILE A 810 22.82 -21.26 1.28
CA ILE A 810 21.40 -21.63 1.38
C ILE A 810 21.13 -22.96 2.07
N SER A 811 22.08 -23.89 2.18
CA SER A 811 21.82 -25.23 2.73
C SER A 811 22.40 -25.41 4.13
N ARG A 812 21.75 -26.23 4.96
CA ARG A 812 22.23 -26.69 6.27
C ARG A 812 21.96 -28.19 6.39
N THR A 813 22.88 -28.93 6.98
CA THR A 813 22.74 -30.38 7.17
C THR A 813 22.44 -30.69 8.62
N LEU A 814 21.34 -31.39 8.87
CA LEU A 814 21.00 -31.96 10.18
C LEU A 814 21.57 -33.36 10.30
N ILE A 815 22.11 -33.69 11.48
CA ILE A 815 22.80 -34.95 11.75
C ILE A 815 22.25 -35.57 13.05
N PHE A 816 21.73 -36.79 12.95
CA PHE A 816 21.33 -37.62 14.09
C PHE A 816 22.34 -38.75 14.26
N SER A 817 23.24 -38.66 15.24
CA SER A 817 24.43 -39.53 15.35
C SER A 817 24.25 -40.79 16.22
N THR A 818 23.11 -40.94 16.89
CA THR A 818 22.91 -41.99 17.91
C THR A 818 21.84 -43.02 17.56
N LEU A 819 21.41 -43.09 16.29
CA LEU A 819 20.36 -44.01 15.86
C LEU A 819 20.87 -45.44 15.83
N ASN A 820 20.04 -46.37 16.32
CA ASN A 820 20.33 -47.80 16.27
C ASN A 820 19.69 -48.43 15.03
N ILE A 821 20.50 -48.99 14.12
CA ILE A 821 20.06 -49.56 12.85
C ILE A 821 19.11 -50.76 13.01
N THR A 822 19.12 -51.47 14.14
CA THR A 822 18.14 -52.55 14.37
C THR A 822 16.76 -52.03 14.69
N CYS A 823 16.66 -50.79 15.18
CA CYS A 823 15.41 -50.15 15.55
C CYS A 823 14.90 -49.22 14.44
N HIS A 824 15.82 -48.49 13.81
CA HIS A 824 15.53 -47.44 12.83
C HIS A 824 16.48 -47.58 11.65
N SER A 825 16.03 -48.26 10.60
CA SER A 825 16.82 -48.53 9.40
C SER A 825 16.32 -47.87 8.13
N ASP A 826 15.07 -47.39 8.13
CA ASP A 826 14.40 -46.85 6.94
C ASP A 826 13.69 -45.54 7.31
N LEU A 827 14.39 -44.41 7.25
CA LEU A 827 13.87 -43.14 7.77
C LEU A 827 13.38 -42.21 6.67
N ALA A 828 12.15 -41.71 6.81
CA ALA A 828 11.61 -40.61 6.02
C ALA A 828 11.44 -39.35 6.89
N VAL A 829 11.44 -38.17 6.27
CA VAL A 829 11.30 -36.90 7.00
C VAL A 829 10.27 -36.03 6.29
N SER A 830 9.32 -35.48 7.03
CA SER A 830 8.51 -34.36 6.55
C SER A 830 8.85 -33.09 7.31
N ALA A 831 8.66 -31.95 6.65
CA ALA A 831 8.77 -30.64 7.27
C ALA A 831 7.64 -29.75 6.78
N VAL A 832 7.16 -28.88 7.67
CA VAL A 832 6.18 -27.83 7.36
C VAL A 832 6.73 -26.51 7.86
N ILE A 833 6.62 -25.46 7.04
CA ILE A 833 6.99 -24.11 7.45
C ILE A 833 5.75 -23.38 7.97
N LYS A 834 5.88 -22.80 9.18
CA LYS A 834 4.88 -21.92 9.79
C LYS A 834 5.44 -20.50 9.89
N ARG A 835 4.64 -19.52 9.48
CA ARG A 835 5.01 -18.10 9.36
C ARG A 835 4.27 -17.21 10.35
N ASN A 836 4.89 -16.10 10.72
CA ASN A 836 4.37 -15.09 11.66
C ASN A 836 4.07 -15.63 13.06
N LEU A 837 4.71 -16.73 13.49
CA LEU A 837 4.52 -17.27 14.85
C LEU A 837 5.02 -16.30 15.93
N GLU A 838 6.06 -15.53 15.61
CA GLU A 838 6.64 -14.52 16.49
C GLU A 838 7.19 -13.37 15.65
N LEU A 839 6.51 -12.22 15.71
CA LEU A 839 6.94 -11.01 15.00
C LEU A 839 7.71 -10.04 15.91
N VAL A 840 7.43 -10.08 17.21
CA VAL A 840 8.14 -9.31 18.24
C VAL A 840 8.42 -10.25 19.43
N PRO A 841 9.67 -10.36 19.90
CA PRO A 841 10.03 -11.24 21.00
C PRO A 841 9.13 -11.06 22.23
N GLY A 842 8.59 -12.15 22.76
CA GLY A 842 7.75 -12.16 23.97
C GLY A 842 6.32 -11.63 23.78
N LYS A 843 5.92 -11.19 22.57
CA LYS A 843 4.54 -10.82 22.24
C LYS A 843 3.88 -11.91 21.39
N LYS A 844 2.75 -12.43 21.87
CA LYS A 844 1.97 -13.45 21.16
C LYS A 844 1.19 -12.84 19.99
N VAL A 845 1.54 -13.27 18.78
CA VAL A 845 0.86 -12.87 17.54
C VAL A 845 -0.54 -13.47 17.49
N ASN A 846 -1.50 -12.68 17.01
CA ASN A 846 -2.87 -13.12 16.79
C ASN A 846 -2.88 -14.29 15.77
N PRO A 847 -3.47 -15.47 16.10
CA PRO A 847 -3.44 -16.66 15.25
C PRO A 847 -3.96 -16.44 13.82
N VAL A 848 -4.79 -15.41 13.62
CA VAL A 848 -5.28 -15.03 12.29
C VAL A 848 -4.18 -14.57 11.33
N PHE A 849 -2.98 -14.24 11.80
CA PHE A 849 -1.82 -13.96 10.95
C PHE A 849 -0.88 -15.16 10.77
N GLN A 850 -1.06 -16.24 11.54
CA GLN A 850 -0.21 -17.41 11.44
C GLN A 850 -0.57 -18.21 10.19
N MET A 851 0.42 -18.47 9.35
CA MET A 851 0.22 -19.17 8.08
C MET A 851 0.99 -20.48 8.06
N THR A 852 0.44 -21.50 7.41
CA THR A 852 1.07 -22.82 7.27
C THR A 852 1.28 -23.14 5.80
N GLY A 853 2.52 -23.41 5.42
CA GLY A 853 2.88 -23.85 4.07
C GLY A 853 2.58 -25.32 3.81
N PRO A 854 2.77 -25.80 2.57
CA PRO A 854 2.66 -27.22 2.26
C PRO A 854 3.79 -28.02 2.91
N ALA A 855 3.55 -29.31 3.16
CA ALA A 855 4.56 -30.20 3.68
C ALA A 855 5.59 -30.56 2.59
N GLY A 856 6.87 -30.40 2.88
CA GLY A 856 7.95 -31.01 2.13
C GLY A 856 8.18 -32.43 2.64
N LEU A 857 8.34 -33.40 1.74
CA LEU A 857 8.57 -34.79 2.09
C LEU A 857 9.90 -35.26 1.49
N LEU A 858 10.79 -35.72 2.35
CA LEU A 858 11.99 -36.46 2.00
C LEU A 858 11.67 -37.96 2.00
N PRO A 859 11.80 -38.66 0.86
CA PRO A 859 11.54 -40.10 0.78
C PRO A 859 12.39 -40.91 1.76
N ALA A 860 11.90 -42.10 2.11
CA ALA A 860 12.61 -43.00 3.02
C ALA A 860 14.02 -43.37 2.52
N PHE A 861 15.00 -43.28 3.41
CA PHE A 861 16.37 -43.72 3.19
C PHE A 861 16.68 -44.96 4.02
N SER A 862 16.97 -46.05 3.33
CA SER A 862 17.36 -47.31 3.94
C SER A 862 18.88 -47.41 4.08
N MET A 863 19.38 -47.67 5.30
CA MET A 863 20.80 -47.87 5.59
C MET A 863 21.17 -49.35 5.72
N MET A 864 22.41 -49.70 5.33
CA MET A 864 23.07 -50.97 5.64
C MET A 864 24.53 -50.69 6.03
N ILE A 865 24.94 -51.18 7.20
CA ILE A 865 26.32 -51.06 7.69
C ILE A 865 27.11 -52.28 7.23
N ASP A 866 28.22 -52.08 6.51
CA ASP A 866 29.19 -53.13 6.21
C ASP A 866 30.50 -52.82 6.96
N CYS A 867 30.89 -53.72 7.86
CA CYS A 867 32.10 -53.61 8.67
C CYS A 867 33.09 -54.70 8.23
N PRO A 868 34.10 -54.35 7.43
CA PRO A 868 35.15 -55.27 7.01
C PRO A 868 36.30 -55.37 8.03
N ASP A 869 36.28 -54.55 9.08
CA ASP A 869 37.36 -54.46 10.06
C ASP A 869 37.56 -55.79 10.79
N ALA A 870 38.83 -56.08 11.12
CA ALA A 870 39.19 -57.29 11.83
C ALA A 870 38.72 -57.22 13.29
N LEU A 871 37.70 -58.00 13.63
CA LEU A 871 37.05 -58.01 14.94
C LEU A 871 37.36 -59.33 15.67
N ASP A 872 38.20 -59.26 16.71
CA ASP A 872 38.56 -60.43 17.53
C ASP A 872 37.47 -60.74 18.54
N MET A 873 36.80 -61.88 18.38
CA MET A 873 35.74 -62.33 19.29
C MET A 873 36.23 -62.54 20.73
N ALA A 874 37.50 -62.90 20.92
CA ALA A 874 38.07 -63.07 22.26
C ALA A 874 38.18 -61.75 23.02
N SER A 875 38.25 -60.61 22.31
CA SER A 875 38.32 -59.28 22.91
C SER A 875 37.02 -58.81 23.56
N PHE A 876 35.89 -59.46 23.24
CA PHE A 876 34.55 -59.11 23.74
C PHE A 876 34.20 -59.83 25.05
N ALA A 877 35.05 -60.74 25.52
CA ALA A 877 34.83 -61.45 26.76
C ALA A 877 35.12 -60.55 27.99
N PRO A 878 34.40 -60.74 29.11
CA PRO A 878 34.52 -59.86 30.28
C PRO A 878 35.89 -59.93 30.97
N ASP A 879 36.54 -61.11 31.00
CA ASP A 879 37.85 -61.30 31.63
C ASP A 879 38.96 -61.46 30.57
N LYS A 880 39.71 -60.39 30.33
CA LYS A 880 40.84 -60.40 29.38
C LYS A 880 41.88 -61.45 29.77
N GLY A 881 42.16 -62.38 28.86
CA GLY A 881 43.17 -63.45 29.03
C GLY A 881 42.65 -64.78 29.59
N LYS A 882 41.36 -64.86 29.97
CA LYS A 882 40.69 -66.14 30.23
C LYS A 882 40.22 -66.74 28.89
N LYS A 883 40.42 -68.04 28.70
CA LYS A 883 39.85 -68.77 27.56
C LYS A 883 38.40 -69.11 27.87
N TYR A 884 37.56 -69.04 26.85
CA TYR A 884 36.14 -69.37 26.94
C TYR A 884 35.77 -70.39 25.87
N THR A 885 34.71 -71.13 26.11
CA THR A 885 34.15 -72.06 25.12
C THR A 885 33.54 -71.28 23.94
N LEU A 886 33.42 -71.90 22.77
CA LEU A 886 32.79 -71.27 21.59
C LEU A 886 31.35 -70.75 21.85
N PRO A 887 30.46 -71.48 22.58
CA PRO A 887 29.15 -70.95 22.96
C PRO A 887 29.25 -69.66 23.79
N GLU A 888 30.21 -69.55 24.71
CA GLU A 888 30.41 -68.36 25.54
C GLU A 888 30.90 -67.17 24.70
N HIS A 889 31.85 -67.39 23.79
CA HIS A 889 32.32 -66.34 22.85
C HIS A 889 31.19 -65.82 21.95
N LEU A 890 30.37 -66.72 21.41
CA LEU A 890 29.18 -66.33 20.62
C LEU A 890 28.14 -65.60 21.48
N SER A 891 27.94 -66.02 22.74
CA SER A 891 27.03 -65.36 23.66
C SER A 891 27.50 -63.93 23.99
N HIS A 892 28.79 -63.73 24.24
CA HIS A 892 29.37 -62.39 24.46
C HIS A 892 29.20 -61.49 23.23
N LEU A 893 29.44 -62.03 22.02
CA LEU A 893 29.23 -61.29 20.77
C LEU A 893 27.78 -60.82 20.63
N PHE A 894 26.79 -61.71 20.71
CA PHE A 894 25.39 -61.31 20.51
C PHE A 894 24.86 -60.44 21.65
N THR A 895 25.27 -60.69 22.90
CA THR A 895 24.85 -59.86 24.05
C THR A 895 25.44 -58.46 23.97
N GLY A 896 26.71 -58.34 23.59
CA GLY A 896 27.37 -57.05 23.40
C GLY A 896 26.83 -56.27 22.20
N LEU A 897 26.63 -56.95 21.07
CA LEU A 897 26.11 -56.34 19.84
C LEU A 897 24.67 -55.85 20.02
N LEU A 898 23.80 -56.69 20.59
CA LEU A 898 22.35 -56.42 20.69
C LEU A 898 21.95 -55.73 22.00
N GLN A 899 22.89 -55.17 22.76
CA GLN A 899 22.63 -54.56 24.08
C GLN A 899 21.54 -53.47 24.04
N LYS A 900 21.49 -52.70 22.95
CA LYS A 900 20.54 -51.58 22.73
C LYS A 900 19.39 -51.94 21.77
N ASN A 901 19.24 -53.21 21.39
CA ASN A 901 18.17 -53.63 20.50
C ASN A 901 16.83 -53.70 21.25
N GLU A 902 15.79 -53.13 20.67
CA GLU A 902 14.44 -53.10 21.27
C GLU A 902 13.52 -54.20 20.70
N HIS A 903 13.94 -54.85 19.61
CA HIS A 903 13.11 -55.80 18.89
C HIS A 903 13.22 -57.22 19.47
N PRO A 904 12.08 -57.91 19.71
CA PRO A 904 12.08 -59.27 20.25
C PRO A 904 12.56 -60.33 19.25
N LYS A 905 12.60 -59.98 17.96
CA LYS A 905 12.99 -60.86 16.85
C LYS A 905 13.93 -60.14 15.90
N LEU A 906 15.03 -60.76 15.52
CA LEU A 906 15.88 -60.33 14.41
C LEU A 906 16.15 -61.53 13.52
N TYR A 907 16.61 -61.29 12.29
CA TYR A 907 17.02 -62.36 11.40
C TYR A 907 18.54 -62.29 11.19
N PHE A 908 19.20 -63.43 11.00
CA PHE A 908 20.64 -63.47 10.77
C PHE A 908 21.05 -64.57 9.80
N GLN A 909 22.16 -64.33 9.10
CA GLN A 909 22.88 -65.31 8.30
C GLN A 909 24.32 -65.38 8.82
N LEU A 910 24.91 -66.57 8.84
CA LEU A 910 26.28 -66.75 9.29
C LEU A 910 27.04 -67.73 8.40
N VAL A 911 28.23 -67.31 7.95
CA VAL A 911 29.20 -68.19 7.30
C VAL A 911 30.41 -68.33 8.20
N VAL A 912 30.79 -69.56 8.52
CA VAL A 912 32.00 -69.87 9.30
C VAL A 912 32.99 -70.60 8.41
N SER A 913 34.23 -70.14 8.41
CA SER A 913 35.34 -70.78 7.73
C SER A 913 36.52 -70.94 8.69
N TYR A 914 37.34 -71.97 8.45
CA TYR A 914 38.55 -72.24 9.19
C TYR A 914 39.74 -71.78 8.36
N GLU A 915 40.52 -70.85 8.88
CA GLU A 915 41.74 -70.37 8.24
C GLU A 915 42.96 -70.83 9.02
N TYR A 916 43.93 -71.39 8.32
CA TYR A 916 45.22 -71.75 8.89
C TYR A 916 46.34 -71.49 7.89
N THR A 917 47.56 -71.35 8.38
CA THR A 917 48.74 -71.19 7.52
C THR A 917 49.45 -72.53 7.38
N ILE A 918 49.81 -72.91 6.14
CA ILE A 918 50.63 -74.12 5.93
C ILE A 918 52.02 -73.87 6.54
N ALA A 919 52.41 -74.74 7.49
CA ALA A 919 53.67 -74.64 8.20
C ALA A 919 54.87 -74.55 7.25
N GLY A 920 55.72 -73.54 7.44
CA GLY A 920 56.92 -73.31 6.65
C GLY A 920 56.73 -72.64 5.28
N THR A 921 55.49 -72.42 4.81
CA THR A 921 55.24 -71.76 3.51
C THR A 921 54.59 -70.38 3.63
N GLY A 922 53.91 -70.09 4.75
CA GLY A 922 53.21 -68.81 4.93
C GLY A 922 51.93 -68.67 4.10
N ILE A 923 51.52 -69.72 3.37
CA ILE A 923 50.34 -69.70 2.51
C ILE A 923 49.08 -69.92 3.39
N PRO A 924 48.12 -68.98 3.41
CA PRO A 924 46.85 -69.19 4.10
C PRO A 924 45.95 -70.15 3.31
N VAL A 925 45.27 -71.04 4.03
CA VAL A 925 44.25 -71.96 3.50
C VAL A 925 42.95 -71.71 4.24
N GLN A 926 41.86 -71.51 3.51
CA GLN A 926 40.53 -71.31 4.05
C GLN A 926 39.64 -72.51 3.71
N LEU A 927 39.01 -73.11 4.72
CA LEU A 927 38.10 -74.25 4.59
C LEU A 927 36.69 -73.85 5.06
N PRO A 928 35.62 -74.19 4.33
CA PRO A 928 34.27 -73.95 4.82
C PRO A 928 33.95 -74.87 6.01
N VAL A 929 33.35 -74.30 7.05
CA VAL A 929 32.98 -75.03 8.28
C VAL A 929 31.46 -75.15 8.38
N VAL A 930 30.78 -74.00 8.44
CA VAL A 930 29.31 -73.94 8.59
C VAL A 930 28.75 -72.86 7.68
N LEU A 931 27.67 -73.18 6.98
CA LEU A 931 26.81 -72.20 6.31
C LEU A 931 25.45 -72.24 6.99
N ARG A 932 25.09 -71.16 7.69
CA ARG A 932 23.78 -70.99 8.30
C ARG A 932 22.96 -70.04 7.42
N PRO A 933 21.91 -70.52 6.71
CA PRO A 933 20.99 -69.65 5.99
C PRO A 933 20.22 -68.75 6.98
N VAL A 934 19.48 -67.77 6.46
CA VAL A 934 18.71 -66.81 7.26
C VAL A 934 17.86 -67.53 8.31
N GLY A 935 18.19 -67.32 9.59
CA GLY A 935 17.50 -67.84 10.76
C GLY A 935 16.99 -66.71 11.65
N VAL A 936 16.16 -67.06 12.64
CA VAL A 936 15.57 -66.08 13.58
C VAL A 936 16.37 -66.07 14.88
N LEU A 937 16.81 -64.88 15.31
CA LEU A 937 17.22 -64.53 16.66
C LEU A 937 16.00 -64.12 17.46
N THR A 938 15.54 -64.96 18.38
CA THR A 938 14.50 -64.60 19.34
C THR A 938 15.15 -64.22 20.66
N GLY A 939 14.84 -63.03 21.17
CA GLY A 939 15.23 -62.63 22.52
C GLY A 939 14.38 -63.30 23.59
N PRO A 940 14.89 -63.51 24.81
CA PRO A 940 14.03 -63.76 25.97
C PRO A 940 13.09 -62.56 26.20
N ASP A 941 11.92 -62.77 26.84
CA ASP A 941 10.92 -61.72 27.11
C ASP A 941 11.49 -60.48 27.85
N ASN A 942 12.66 -60.63 28.49
CA ASN A 942 13.49 -59.53 28.99
C ASN A 942 14.52 -59.12 27.93
N ARG A 943 14.36 -57.90 27.39
CA ARG A 943 15.11 -57.27 26.27
C ARG A 943 16.65 -57.11 26.46
N HIS A 944 17.24 -57.73 27.48
CA HIS A 944 18.66 -57.58 27.87
C HIS A 944 19.38 -58.89 28.23
N ALA A 945 18.74 -60.06 28.10
CA ALA A 945 19.38 -61.33 28.50
C ALA A 945 20.15 -62.00 27.33
N PRO A 946 21.25 -62.73 27.63
CA PRO A 946 22.05 -63.41 26.61
C PRO A 946 21.18 -64.36 25.79
N HIS A 947 21.33 -64.37 24.47
CA HIS A 947 20.59 -65.27 23.56
C HIS A 947 21.19 -66.69 23.59
N PRO A 948 20.72 -67.62 24.43
CA PRO A 948 21.39 -68.91 24.63
C PRO A 948 21.03 -69.88 23.49
N GLY A 949 19.84 -69.71 22.88
CA GLY A 949 19.26 -70.64 21.91
C GLY A 949 19.94 -70.73 20.55
N ILE A 950 20.94 -69.88 20.26
CA ILE A 950 21.67 -69.87 18.97
C ILE A 950 23.16 -70.17 19.13
N SER A 951 23.75 -69.75 20.25
CA SER A 951 25.17 -69.99 20.53
C SER A 951 25.46 -71.48 20.66
N GLU A 952 24.60 -72.27 21.31
CA GLU A 952 24.81 -73.71 21.49
C GLU A 952 24.70 -74.53 20.19
N PRO A 953 23.63 -74.43 19.37
CA PRO A 953 23.52 -75.22 18.14
C PRO A 953 24.60 -74.87 17.11
N LEU A 954 24.98 -73.59 17.03
CA LEU A 954 26.04 -73.14 16.13
C LEU A 954 27.40 -73.65 16.59
N ALA A 955 27.72 -73.52 17.88
CA ALA A 955 28.95 -74.05 18.44
C ALA A 955 29.04 -75.57 18.29
N ALA A 956 27.93 -76.29 18.45
CA ALA A 956 27.86 -77.73 18.24
C ALA A 956 28.24 -78.12 16.80
N ALA A 957 27.72 -77.41 15.78
CA ALA A 957 28.06 -77.67 14.38
C ALA A 957 29.55 -77.40 14.06
N VAL A 958 30.11 -76.31 14.60
CA VAL A 958 31.54 -76.01 14.45
C VAL A 958 32.39 -77.05 15.18
N ASN A 959 32.03 -77.43 16.40
CA ASN A 959 32.74 -78.43 17.20
C ASN A 959 32.67 -79.82 16.57
N GLU A 960 31.53 -80.21 16.01
CA GLU A 960 31.38 -81.46 15.24
C GLU A 960 32.32 -81.45 14.03
N TRP A 961 32.39 -80.35 13.27
CA TRP A 961 33.31 -80.23 12.15
C TRP A 961 34.78 -80.30 12.60
N LEU A 962 35.15 -79.63 13.69
CA LEU A 962 36.48 -79.68 14.29
C LEU A 962 36.85 -81.10 14.75
N GLN A 963 35.90 -81.85 15.31
CA GLN A 963 36.10 -83.25 15.73
C GLN A 963 36.26 -84.20 14.54
N ILE A 964 35.43 -84.07 13.50
CA ILE A 964 35.46 -84.93 12.31
C ILE A 964 36.74 -84.71 11.49
N ASN A 965 37.14 -83.45 11.31
CA ASN A 965 38.24 -83.11 10.40
C ASN A 965 39.60 -82.95 11.11
N ASN A 966 39.61 -82.76 12.44
CA ASN A 966 40.79 -82.56 13.29
C ASN A 966 41.88 -81.66 12.66
N PRO A 967 41.55 -80.42 12.28
CA PRO A 967 42.50 -79.52 11.62
C PRO A 967 43.61 -79.05 12.57
N GLY A 968 44.76 -78.65 12.00
CA GLY A 968 45.88 -78.12 12.76
C GLY A 968 45.54 -76.80 13.47
N LYS A 969 45.91 -76.67 14.75
CA LYS A 969 45.49 -75.56 15.64
C LYS A 969 46.50 -74.41 15.74
N GLU A 970 47.73 -74.62 15.30
CA GLU A 970 48.78 -73.59 15.31
C GLU A 970 48.52 -72.54 14.21
N ASN A 971 48.59 -71.25 14.55
CA ASN A 971 48.30 -70.13 13.64
C ASN A 971 46.98 -70.29 12.87
N ALA A 972 45.96 -70.84 13.54
CA ALA A 972 44.66 -71.09 12.98
C ALA A 972 43.56 -70.29 13.69
N MET A 973 42.52 -69.93 12.93
CA MET A 973 41.37 -69.16 13.41
C MET A 973 40.09 -69.57 12.69
N LEU A 974 38.97 -69.37 13.37
CA LEU A 974 37.65 -69.33 12.76
C LEU A 974 37.41 -67.92 12.23
N LYS A 975 37.10 -67.77 10.94
CA LYS A 975 36.58 -66.53 10.35
C LYS A 975 35.08 -66.62 10.18
N MET A 976 34.37 -65.56 10.55
CA MET A 976 32.92 -65.49 10.53
C MET A 976 32.45 -64.28 9.70
N ASP A 977 31.46 -64.52 8.84
CA ASP A 977 30.72 -63.47 8.11
C ASP A 977 29.29 -63.49 8.64
N LEU A 978 28.95 -62.52 9.49
CA LEU A 978 27.64 -62.39 10.14
C LEU A 978 26.85 -61.27 9.47
N THR A 979 25.67 -61.58 8.94
CA THR A 979 24.72 -60.58 8.46
C THR A 979 23.48 -60.58 9.34
N LEU A 980 23.08 -59.41 9.86
CA LEU A 980 21.80 -59.19 10.51
C LEU A 980 20.80 -58.57 9.54
N TYR A 981 19.53 -58.93 9.68
CA TYR A 981 18.43 -58.42 8.87
C TYR A 981 17.27 -57.94 9.74
N GLY A 982 16.49 -57.01 9.19
CA GLY A 982 15.29 -56.44 9.82
C GLY A 982 14.08 -57.39 9.87
N GLN A 983 12.98 -56.92 10.47
CA GLN A 983 11.79 -57.71 10.77
C GLN A 983 10.79 -57.89 9.61
N GLU A 984 11.00 -57.27 8.45
CA GLU A 984 10.02 -57.20 7.37
C GLU A 984 9.77 -58.55 6.67
N ASN A 985 8.59 -58.70 6.02
CA ASN A 985 8.23 -59.87 5.20
C ASN A 985 9.26 -60.18 4.08
N GLN A 986 10.10 -59.20 3.73
CA GLN A 986 11.33 -59.38 2.94
C GLN A 986 12.50 -58.79 3.74
N PRO A 987 13.26 -59.60 4.51
CA PRO A 987 14.29 -59.08 5.41
C PRO A 987 15.43 -58.41 4.61
N LYS A 988 15.53 -57.08 4.70
CA LYS A 988 16.67 -56.29 4.18
C LYS A 988 17.88 -56.45 5.11
N PRO A 989 19.12 -56.58 4.59
CA PRO A 989 20.31 -56.63 5.42
C PRO A 989 20.54 -55.28 6.10
N LEU A 990 20.82 -55.30 7.42
CA LEU A 990 21.04 -54.12 8.25
C LEU A 990 22.50 -53.95 8.62
N LEU A 991 23.16 -55.03 9.03
CA LEU A 991 24.57 -55.05 9.42
C LEU A 991 25.24 -56.26 8.78
N ARG A 992 26.44 -56.10 8.25
CA ARG A 992 27.35 -57.19 7.89
C ARG A 992 28.69 -57.01 8.60
N LEU A 993 29.12 -58.05 9.31
CA LEU A 993 30.41 -58.13 9.96
C LEU A 993 31.22 -59.21 9.24
N SER A 994 32.07 -58.80 8.29
CA SER A 994 32.82 -59.74 7.44
C SER A 994 34.25 -60.02 7.95
N GLY A 995 34.74 -59.23 8.90
CA GLY A 995 36.07 -59.37 9.51
C GLY A 995 36.08 -60.04 10.89
N LEU A 996 34.99 -60.68 11.33
CA LEU A 996 34.96 -61.38 12.62
C LEU A 996 35.90 -62.60 12.60
N TYR A 997 36.69 -62.77 13.66
CA TYR A 997 37.52 -63.94 13.83
C TYR A 997 37.67 -64.38 15.29
N LEU A 998 38.01 -65.65 15.49
CA LEU A 998 38.35 -66.24 16.78
C LEU A 998 39.53 -67.17 16.61
N LYS A 999 40.65 -66.91 17.28
CA LYS A 999 41.82 -67.79 17.20
C LYS A 999 41.60 -69.07 17.99
N MET A 1000 42.15 -70.17 17.49
CA MET A 1000 42.04 -71.46 18.16
C MET A 1000 42.77 -71.50 19.52
N GLU A 1001 43.73 -70.60 19.74
CA GLU A 1001 44.43 -70.47 21.02
C GLU A 1001 43.58 -69.82 22.12
N ASP A 1002 42.56 -69.03 21.76
CA ASP A 1002 41.69 -68.30 22.69
C ASP A 1002 40.43 -69.09 23.08
N MET A 1003 40.25 -70.28 22.49
CA MET A 1003 39.17 -71.20 22.79
C MET A 1003 39.54 -72.19 23.90
N GLU A 1004 38.65 -72.34 24.89
CA GLU A 1004 38.65 -73.46 25.82
C GLU A 1004 38.09 -74.70 25.09
N GLN A 1005 38.87 -75.79 25.07
CA GLN A 1005 38.60 -76.99 24.26
C GLN A 1005 37.65 -77.97 24.92
#